data_AF-A0A7C4BPI3-F1
#
_entry.id   AF-A0A7C4BPI3-F1
#
_cell.length_a   1.000
_cell.length_b   1.000
_cell.length_c   1.000
_cell.angle_alpha   90.00
_cell.angle_beta   90.00
_cell.angle_gamma   90.00
#
_symmetry.space_group_name_H-M   'P 1'
#
loop_
_entity.id
_entity.type
_entity.pdbx_description
1 polymer ?
#
loop_
_entity_poly.entity_id
_entity_poly.type
_entity_poly.pdbx_seq_one_letter_code
_entity_poly.pdbx_strand_id
1 'polypeptide(L)'
;MGIAVEEIQKVDRISFLKERIPSGTRETCFDRAILITEGYREASADPIIIRRAKALANVLNKMTVRIFDEELIVGDQSVSQQAGHNYPEFGAWGGFSKPQRVPRKDKSNYKNLALLPDAVANASSVLSGHSIHQVAHLNDGLYNNQNSWISNGEPSWAEIDLGDIYTVSKVVFGSEHAGNYDDRSATEFQILISTDYESWDCVYEYCGDPVRRTKSFVFEPTKARWVRINIDKSVDGNVRIDEIEIYGDMKTDEIEEIDEKDYYAEQMAEVARFWQENPRLCATGSLFGHTVPGFQKIIEKGFSGIGTDAQAMLDNMDPTDPEQIEKEPFWKAMVIICEAMGNFGRRYANKAREMAICEDEPRRRSELERIAEVCEQVPYKPARNFYEALQSLWFGHLFIELEDPPNAHSIGRIDQMLYPYYQQDIENGKITREEALELLQCFALKIWKSYDVQDTMIGGQKADGSDAVNDISFLYLEAVESLDLHLQLSARYHRNIDKAFWRRVAEVNARRRGLPQMFNDDVIVPALVKKGIPIEEARDYAIIGCIEVTIPGKCDPRVVNHYVNLAKCLEYALNDGVCMMTGKQNGAKTGDPATFQSFDDVWSAYKKQVNFDMRRHIPGMHRAEIEQRERFPMPILSALTDDCIEKGIDITAGGARYNSTGVCGYGMANVGDSLAVIKKLVFEERAINLMDVVNAMRADFDGLESLRLMFLNDVPKYGNDEDYVDNIVVDVCKHFCDELEQYRNPRGGKYHAHLFSFVIAVHGGAGTGASADGRKARQPLANSLAPQQGRDIKGVTAMLKSISKIDQTLAAAGTSLIFDLHPSAISSEHGIEKLDHLTRTYFDLGGGHAECNIVDEKILRLAQKEPEKYSHISVRVAGYSAYFVNLDTAMQEHIIQKTKNAL
;
A
#
# COMPACT_ATOMS: atom_id res chain seq x y z
N MET A 1 -54.13 -29.88 6.06
CA MET A 1 -53.33 -28.66 5.87
C MET A 1 -51.92 -28.99 6.36
N GLY A 2 -51.06 -29.43 5.45
CA GLY A 2 -49.63 -29.58 5.70
C GLY A 2 -48.93 -28.38 5.09
N ILE A 3 -48.25 -27.60 5.92
CA ILE A 3 -47.44 -26.46 5.48
C ILE A 3 -46.14 -27.05 4.93
N ALA A 4 -45.84 -26.70 3.68
CA ALA A 4 -44.60 -27.03 3.03
C ALA A 4 -43.45 -26.35 3.76
N VAL A 5 -42.42 -27.13 4.08
CA VAL A 5 -41.13 -26.64 4.54
C VAL A 5 -40.52 -25.87 3.37
N GLU A 6 -40.30 -24.57 3.53
CA GLU A 6 -39.56 -23.75 2.59
C GLU A 6 -38.13 -24.29 2.49
N GLU A 7 -37.69 -24.60 1.26
CA GLU A 7 -36.28 -24.84 0.95
C GLU A 7 -35.50 -23.57 1.27
N ILE A 8 -34.72 -23.60 2.35
CA ILE A 8 -33.73 -22.56 2.67
C ILE A 8 -32.74 -22.53 1.49
N GLN A 9 -32.76 -21.45 0.72
CA GLN A 9 -31.76 -21.19 -0.30
C GLN A 9 -30.37 -21.22 0.34
N LYS A 10 -29.55 -22.19 -0.08
CA LYS A 10 -28.15 -22.31 0.30
C LYS A 10 -27.43 -21.02 -0.11
N VAL A 11 -26.97 -20.23 0.85
CA VAL A 11 -26.18 -19.02 0.58
C VAL A 11 -24.92 -19.44 -0.18
N ASP A 12 -24.64 -18.81 -1.31
CA ASP A 12 -23.36 -18.98 -1.99
C ASP A 12 -22.26 -18.31 -1.15
N ARG A 13 -21.43 -19.13 -0.48
CA ARG A 13 -20.37 -18.69 0.46
C ARG A 13 -19.51 -17.58 -0.14
N ILE A 14 -19.08 -17.77 -1.39
CA ILE A 14 -18.14 -16.85 -2.04
C ILE A 14 -18.79 -15.49 -2.29
N SER A 15 -20.03 -15.47 -2.76
CA SER A 15 -20.79 -14.22 -2.90
C SER A 15 -21.00 -13.53 -1.55
N PHE A 16 -21.34 -14.27 -0.50
CA PHE A 16 -21.49 -13.72 0.85
C PHE A 16 -20.19 -13.11 1.39
N LEU A 17 -19.06 -13.82 1.27
CA LEU A 17 -17.76 -13.31 1.71
C LEU A 17 -17.32 -12.09 0.91
N LYS A 18 -17.63 -12.04 -0.40
CA LYS A 18 -17.38 -10.86 -1.24
C LYS A 18 -18.20 -9.64 -0.82
N GLU A 19 -19.48 -9.82 -0.51
CA GLU A 19 -20.37 -8.73 -0.08
C GLU A 19 -19.96 -8.12 1.26
N ARG A 20 -19.24 -8.86 2.10
CA ARG A 20 -18.70 -8.38 3.38
C ARG A 20 -17.47 -7.47 3.24
N ILE A 21 -16.84 -7.43 2.06
CA ILE A 21 -15.71 -6.55 1.81
C ILE A 21 -16.18 -5.09 1.91
N PRO A 22 -15.69 -4.29 2.89
CA PRO A 22 -16.21 -2.95 3.12
C PRO A 22 -16.01 -2.04 1.90
N SER A 23 -17.08 -1.38 1.46
CA SER A 23 -17.08 -0.54 0.25
C SER A 23 -16.58 0.89 0.43
N GLY A 24 -15.99 1.28 1.57
CA GLY A 24 -15.57 2.68 1.74
C GLY A 24 -14.85 3.11 3.02
N THR A 25 -15.30 2.73 4.21
CA THR A 25 -14.70 3.22 5.47
C THR A 25 -13.81 2.16 6.12
N ARG A 26 -12.49 2.36 6.04
CA ARG A 26 -11.51 1.53 6.77
C ARG A 26 -11.59 1.89 8.25
N GLU A 27 -11.94 0.92 9.07
CA GLU A 27 -11.77 1.04 10.52
C GLU A 27 -10.27 0.98 10.86
N THR A 28 -9.92 1.44 12.06
CA THR A 28 -8.53 1.38 12.55
C THR A 28 -8.50 0.56 13.82
N CYS A 29 -7.70 -0.50 13.84
CA CYS A 29 -7.50 -1.33 15.02
C CYS A 29 -6.31 -0.81 15.84
N PHE A 30 -6.50 -0.71 17.15
CA PHE A 30 -5.49 -0.19 18.08
C PHE A 30 -4.81 -1.30 18.90
N ASP A 31 -5.38 -2.52 18.96
CA ASP A 31 -4.86 -3.66 19.72
C ASP A 31 -3.35 -3.86 19.50
N ARG A 32 -2.92 -3.92 18.22
CA ARG A 32 -1.50 -4.11 17.89
C ARG A 32 -0.64 -3.00 18.49
N ALA A 33 -1.03 -1.73 18.33
CA ALA A 33 -0.24 -0.60 18.79
C ALA A 33 -0.12 -0.54 20.31
N ILE A 34 -1.17 -0.95 21.02
CA ILE A 34 -1.18 -1.04 22.48
C ILE A 34 -0.29 -2.21 22.93
N LEU A 35 -0.50 -3.40 22.40
CA LEU A 35 0.20 -4.62 22.79
C LEU A 35 1.69 -4.60 22.42
N ILE A 36 2.05 -4.03 21.26
CA ILE A 36 3.46 -3.88 20.88
C ILE A 36 4.17 -2.91 21.84
N THR A 37 3.51 -1.82 22.25
CA THR A 37 4.05 -0.83 23.18
C THR A 37 4.24 -1.41 24.58
N GLU A 38 3.25 -2.16 25.07
CA GLU A 38 3.33 -2.91 26.34
C GLU A 38 4.55 -3.84 26.33
N GLY A 39 4.70 -4.65 25.29
CA GLY A 39 5.81 -5.60 25.21
C GLY A 39 7.18 -4.93 25.09
N TYR A 40 7.29 -3.80 24.37
CA TYR A 40 8.54 -3.01 24.33
C TYR A 40 8.92 -2.43 25.69
N ARG A 41 7.93 -2.04 26.50
CA ARG A 41 8.14 -1.51 27.85
C ARG A 41 8.62 -2.60 28.80
N GLU A 42 7.95 -3.75 28.79
CA GLU A 42 8.32 -4.91 29.61
C GLU A 42 9.72 -5.43 29.29
N ALA A 43 10.11 -5.42 28.00
CA ALA A 43 11.39 -5.89 27.52
C ALA A 43 12.46 -4.78 27.36
N SER A 44 12.29 -3.64 28.04
CA SER A 44 13.16 -2.45 27.88
C SER A 44 14.64 -2.68 28.27
N ALA A 45 14.94 -3.68 29.11
CA ALA A 45 16.29 -4.06 29.49
C ALA A 45 16.94 -5.11 28.55
N ASP A 46 16.15 -5.73 27.66
CA ASP A 46 16.65 -6.77 26.77
C ASP A 46 17.40 -6.18 25.54
N PRO A 47 18.32 -6.97 24.93
CA PRO A 47 18.85 -6.69 23.59
C PRO A 47 17.74 -6.46 22.57
N ILE A 48 17.97 -5.62 21.57
CA ILE A 48 16.91 -5.13 20.67
C ILE A 48 16.15 -6.24 19.94
N ILE A 49 16.83 -7.30 19.49
CA ILE A 49 16.21 -8.45 18.83
C ILE A 49 15.29 -9.24 19.78
N ILE A 50 15.71 -9.46 21.03
CA ILE A 50 14.88 -10.12 22.06
C ILE A 50 13.71 -9.23 22.43
N ARG A 51 13.95 -7.92 22.63
CA ARG A 51 12.90 -6.94 22.92
C ARG A 51 11.81 -6.97 21.87
N ARG A 52 12.20 -6.96 20.59
CA ARG A 52 11.26 -7.01 19.47
C ARG A 52 10.52 -8.35 19.37
N ALA A 53 11.21 -9.47 19.58
CA ALA A 53 10.56 -10.78 19.62
C ALA A 53 9.56 -10.93 20.77
N LYS A 54 9.89 -10.45 21.99
CA LYS A 54 8.96 -10.44 23.13
C LYS A 54 7.77 -9.52 22.87
N ALA A 55 7.99 -8.35 22.27
CA ALA A 55 6.90 -7.45 21.93
C ALA A 55 5.93 -8.05 20.90
N LEU A 56 6.45 -8.67 19.83
CA LEU A 56 5.63 -9.37 18.85
C LEU A 56 4.94 -10.60 19.44
N ALA A 57 5.62 -11.35 20.32
CA ALA A 57 5.00 -12.44 21.05
C ALA A 57 3.86 -11.94 21.95
N ASN A 58 3.99 -10.76 22.57
CA ASN A 58 2.91 -10.14 23.34
C ASN A 58 1.68 -9.86 22.45
N VAL A 59 1.89 -9.31 21.25
CA VAL A 59 0.82 -9.12 20.26
C VAL A 59 0.16 -10.46 19.91
N LEU A 60 0.92 -11.46 19.46
CA LEU A 60 0.39 -12.77 19.03
C LEU A 60 -0.36 -13.51 20.14
N ASN A 61 0.10 -13.40 21.39
CA ASN A 61 -0.52 -14.11 22.52
C ASN A 61 -1.76 -13.41 23.06
N LYS A 62 -1.89 -12.08 22.92
CA LYS A 62 -2.97 -11.30 23.54
C LYS A 62 -3.98 -10.70 22.55
N MET A 63 -3.60 -10.47 21.28
CA MET A 63 -4.49 -9.83 20.31
C MET A 63 -5.80 -10.59 20.12
N THR A 64 -6.92 -9.89 19.95
CA THR A 64 -8.23 -10.53 19.82
C THR A 64 -8.28 -11.46 18.61
N VAL A 65 -8.79 -12.69 18.79
CA VAL A 65 -9.01 -13.66 17.69
C VAL A 65 -10.51 -13.78 17.39
N ARG A 66 -10.87 -13.77 16.11
CA ARG A 66 -12.26 -13.88 15.64
C ARG A 66 -12.32 -14.80 14.43
N ILE A 67 -13.44 -15.49 14.26
CA ILE A 67 -13.77 -16.26 13.06
C ILE A 67 -15.09 -15.66 12.57
N PHE A 68 -15.11 -15.10 11.36
CA PHE A 68 -16.33 -14.52 10.83
C PHE A 68 -17.22 -15.59 10.21
N ASP A 69 -18.51 -15.26 10.03
CA ASP A 69 -19.48 -16.21 9.47
C ASP A 69 -19.02 -16.68 8.09
N GLU A 70 -19.27 -17.95 7.81
CA GLU A 70 -18.92 -18.62 6.55
C GLU A 70 -17.42 -18.70 6.22
N GLU A 71 -16.50 -18.24 7.07
CA GLU A 71 -15.06 -18.39 6.81
C GLU A 71 -14.61 -19.86 6.91
N LEU A 72 -13.80 -20.28 5.94
CA LEU A 72 -13.04 -21.55 5.97
C LEU A 72 -11.57 -21.30 6.28
N ILE A 73 -10.95 -20.29 5.66
CA ILE A 73 -9.62 -19.81 6.02
C ILE A 73 -9.78 -18.75 7.11
N VAL A 74 -9.18 -18.95 8.28
CA VAL A 74 -9.36 -18.10 9.46
C VAL A 74 -8.08 -17.38 9.85
N GLY A 75 -8.21 -16.26 10.53
CA GLY A 75 -7.06 -15.42 10.88
C GLY A 75 -7.30 -14.02 10.36
N ASP A 76 -7.45 -13.06 11.26
CA ASP A 76 -7.65 -11.67 10.90
C ASP A 76 -6.72 -10.79 11.72
N GLN A 77 -6.33 -9.67 11.10
CA GLN A 77 -5.46 -8.70 11.75
C GLN A 77 -6.23 -7.90 12.81
N SER A 78 -7.55 -7.77 12.69
CA SER A 78 -8.35 -6.80 13.44
C SER A 78 -9.78 -7.26 13.74
N VAL A 79 -10.47 -6.47 14.58
CA VAL A 79 -11.86 -6.67 14.98
C VAL A 79 -12.89 -6.56 13.84
N SER A 80 -12.51 -5.91 12.72
CA SER A 80 -13.25 -5.88 11.47
C SER A 80 -12.36 -6.30 10.30
N GLN A 81 -12.98 -6.89 9.27
CA GLN A 81 -12.30 -7.27 8.03
C GLN A 81 -11.71 -6.01 7.38
N GLN A 82 -10.40 -6.04 7.09
CA GLN A 82 -9.64 -4.94 6.45
C GLN A 82 -9.44 -3.65 7.26
N ALA A 83 -9.54 -3.68 8.59
CA ALA A 83 -9.13 -2.53 9.39
C ALA A 83 -7.63 -2.28 9.24
N GLY A 84 -7.23 -1.00 9.18
CA GLY A 84 -5.82 -0.62 9.18
C GLY A 84 -5.21 -0.72 10.57
N HIS A 85 -3.92 -1.04 10.64
CA HIS A 85 -3.15 -1.10 11.88
C HIS A 85 -2.24 0.10 12.03
N ASN A 86 -1.99 0.47 13.27
CA ASN A 86 -0.96 1.44 13.59
C ASN A 86 0.36 0.73 13.90
N TYR A 87 1.44 1.26 13.33
CA TYR A 87 2.80 0.83 13.58
C TYR A 87 3.58 1.99 14.19
N PRO A 88 3.30 2.32 15.47
CA PRO A 88 3.86 3.52 16.08
C PRO A 88 5.41 3.51 16.13
N GLU A 89 6.02 2.32 16.11
CA GLU A 89 7.47 2.12 16.03
C GLU A 89 8.10 2.61 14.71
N PHE A 90 7.30 2.74 13.65
CA PHE A 90 7.71 3.19 12.31
C PHE A 90 7.22 4.59 11.96
N GLY A 91 6.66 5.33 12.93
CA GLY A 91 6.10 6.66 12.68
C GLY A 91 4.89 6.67 11.73
N ALA A 92 4.38 5.49 11.35
CA ALA A 92 3.16 5.33 10.56
C ALA A 92 1.94 5.42 11.49
N TRP A 93 1.57 6.67 11.78
CA TRP A 93 0.29 6.98 12.42
C TRP A 93 -0.75 7.09 11.31
N GLY A 94 -1.76 6.22 11.31
CA GLY A 94 -2.97 6.49 10.53
C GLY A 94 -3.45 7.90 10.90
N GLY A 95 -3.61 8.77 9.89
CA GLY A 95 -3.78 10.21 10.07
C GLY A 95 -4.76 10.54 11.20
N PHE A 96 -4.25 11.15 12.27
CA PHE A 96 -5.08 11.69 13.32
C PHE A 96 -5.73 12.99 12.83
N SER A 97 -6.98 12.87 12.39
CA SER A 97 -7.96 13.91 12.65
C SER A 97 -9.25 13.21 13.09
N LYS A 98 -9.30 12.74 14.34
CA LYS A 98 -10.56 12.32 14.97
C LYS A 98 -11.07 13.45 15.89
N PRO A 99 -12.39 13.70 15.92
CA PRO A 99 -13.00 14.74 16.75
C PRO A 99 -12.73 14.47 18.24
N GLN A 100 -12.46 15.53 18.99
CA GLN A 100 -12.30 15.43 20.45
C GLN A 100 -13.68 15.26 21.07
N ARG A 101 -13.81 14.50 22.15
CA ARG A 101 -15.12 14.29 22.80
C ARG A 101 -15.35 15.29 23.92
N VAL A 102 -16.61 15.65 24.06
CA VAL A 102 -17.10 16.51 25.14
C VAL A 102 -17.22 15.69 26.42
N PRO A 103 -16.90 16.23 27.60
CA PRO A 103 -17.04 15.48 28.85
C PRO A 103 -18.51 15.07 29.07
N ARG A 104 -18.73 13.79 29.37
CA ARG A 104 -20.03 13.28 29.87
C ARG A 104 -20.30 13.72 31.31
N LYS A 105 -19.28 14.22 32.01
CA LYS A 105 -19.36 14.74 33.37
C LYS A 105 -18.37 15.87 33.60
N ASP A 106 -18.71 16.76 34.51
CA ASP A 106 -17.78 17.80 34.95
C ASP A 106 -16.77 17.29 36.00
N LYS A 107 -15.82 18.16 36.39
CA LYS A 107 -14.81 17.87 37.43
C LYS A 107 -15.42 17.58 38.81
N SER A 108 -16.71 17.80 39.01
CA SER A 108 -17.44 17.57 40.25
C SER A 108 -18.43 16.39 40.14
N ASN A 109 -18.29 15.58 39.09
CA ASN A 109 -19.08 14.38 38.76
C ASN A 109 -20.56 14.64 38.46
N TYR A 110 -20.92 15.86 38.05
CA TYR A 110 -22.26 16.11 37.51
C TYR A 110 -22.33 15.67 36.06
N LYS A 111 -23.37 14.91 35.68
CA LYS A 111 -23.60 14.49 34.28
C LYS A 111 -23.82 15.69 33.37
N ASN A 112 -23.33 15.60 32.14
CA ASN A 112 -23.66 16.51 31.06
C ASN A 112 -25.07 16.17 30.54
N LEU A 113 -26.03 16.97 30.96
CA LEU A 113 -27.46 16.83 30.66
C LEU A 113 -27.76 17.00 29.15
N ALA A 114 -26.90 17.70 28.41
CA ALA A 114 -27.06 17.87 26.97
C ALA A 114 -26.82 16.57 26.19
N LEU A 115 -26.16 15.57 26.80
CA LEU A 115 -25.85 14.27 26.19
C LEU A 115 -26.81 13.15 26.66
N LEU A 116 -27.93 13.49 27.30
CA LEU A 116 -28.94 12.51 27.65
C LEU A 116 -29.62 11.96 26.38
N PRO A 117 -30.09 10.71 26.38
CA PRO A 117 -30.73 10.10 25.20
C PRO A 117 -31.92 10.90 24.65
N ASP A 118 -32.64 11.60 25.52
CA ASP A 118 -33.81 12.40 25.17
C ASP A 118 -33.47 13.87 24.90
N ALA A 119 -32.19 14.27 24.98
CA ALA A 119 -31.76 15.64 24.75
C ALA A 119 -31.64 15.95 23.25
N VAL A 120 -32.28 17.03 22.80
CA VAL A 120 -32.38 17.40 21.38
C VAL A 120 -31.96 18.85 21.17
N ALA A 121 -31.00 19.08 20.26
CA ALA A 121 -30.60 20.41 19.85
C ALA A 121 -31.59 21.09 18.88
N ASN A 122 -31.73 22.40 19.03
CA ASN A 122 -32.49 23.28 18.16
C ASN A 122 -31.78 24.63 17.98
N ALA A 123 -32.06 25.36 16.89
CA ALA A 123 -31.45 26.66 16.65
C ALA A 123 -32.33 27.59 15.79
N SER A 124 -32.08 28.90 15.87
CA SER A 124 -32.82 29.91 15.10
C SER A 124 -32.66 29.75 13.59
N SER A 125 -31.48 29.31 13.14
CA SER A 125 -31.10 29.18 11.74
C SER A 125 -29.81 28.38 11.59
N VAL A 126 -29.50 27.94 10.37
CA VAL A 126 -28.21 27.35 10.00
C VAL A 126 -27.71 28.00 8.71
N LEU A 127 -26.43 28.33 8.64
CA LEU A 127 -25.82 28.86 7.43
C LEU A 127 -25.87 27.83 6.28
N SER A 128 -26.50 28.19 5.16
CA SER A 128 -26.62 27.30 4.00
C SER A 128 -25.31 27.15 3.23
N GLY A 129 -25.08 25.99 2.60
CA GLY A 129 -23.94 25.74 1.71
C GLY A 129 -22.71 25.08 2.37
N HIS A 130 -22.78 24.76 3.67
CA HIS A 130 -21.72 24.08 4.40
C HIS A 130 -22.24 22.83 5.11
N SER A 131 -22.02 21.64 4.53
CA SER A 131 -22.62 20.39 5.01
C SER A 131 -22.14 19.93 6.39
N ILE A 132 -20.98 20.42 6.84
CA ILE A 132 -20.36 20.07 8.12
C ILE A 132 -20.88 20.91 9.30
N HIS A 133 -21.71 21.94 9.05
CA HIS A 133 -22.26 22.78 10.11
C HIS A 133 -23.76 22.53 10.26
N GLN A 134 -24.17 21.90 11.36
CA GLN A 134 -25.55 21.41 11.56
C GLN A 134 -26.02 21.68 12.99
N VAL A 135 -27.34 21.87 13.16
CA VAL A 135 -27.96 22.03 14.50
C VAL A 135 -27.67 20.83 15.39
N ALA A 136 -27.68 19.62 14.81
CA ALA A 136 -27.44 18.37 15.54
C ALA A 136 -26.06 18.32 16.21
N HIS A 137 -25.09 19.15 15.78
CA HIS A 137 -23.76 19.21 16.36
C HIS A 137 -23.71 20.05 17.65
N LEU A 138 -24.79 20.70 18.07
CA LEU A 138 -24.80 21.44 19.33
C LEU A 138 -24.79 20.53 20.57
N ASN A 139 -25.11 19.25 20.43
CA ASN A 139 -25.08 18.26 21.52
C ASN A 139 -24.73 16.83 21.06
N ASP A 140 -23.87 16.66 20.06
CA ASP A 140 -23.50 15.33 19.54
C ASP A 140 -22.35 14.66 20.32
N GLY A 141 -21.80 15.36 21.31
CA GLY A 141 -20.71 14.89 22.15
C GLY A 141 -19.33 15.05 21.53
N LEU A 142 -19.19 15.85 20.46
CA LEU A 142 -17.93 16.09 19.75
C LEU A 142 -17.56 17.58 19.75
N TYR A 143 -16.30 17.88 20.02
CA TYR A 143 -15.68 19.17 19.75
C TYR A 143 -15.02 19.14 18.37
N ASN A 144 -15.25 20.19 17.57
CA ASN A 144 -14.34 20.83 16.61
C ASN A 144 -15.12 21.54 15.50
N ASN A 145 -14.44 22.30 14.65
CA ASN A 145 -15.05 22.95 13.49
C ASN A 145 -15.82 21.99 12.54
N GLN A 146 -15.45 20.71 12.42
CA GLN A 146 -16.15 19.75 11.55
C GLN A 146 -17.47 19.23 12.12
N ASN A 147 -17.71 19.44 13.42
CA ASN A 147 -18.93 19.08 14.14
C ASN A 147 -19.32 20.32 14.96
N SER A 148 -19.83 21.34 14.27
CA SER A 148 -20.24 22.59 14.91
C SER A 148 -21.52 23.13 14.28
N TRP A 149 -22.16 24.10 14.90
CA TRP A 149 -23.27 24.84 14.34
C TRP A 149 -22.84 26.27 14.00
N ILE A 150 -23.30 26.80 12.86
CA ILE A 150 -23.13 28.21 12.47
C ILE A 150 -24.48 28.85 12.20
N SER A 151 -24.77 29.97 12.87
CA SER A 151 -26.00 30.75 12.64
C SER A 151 -26.04 31.38 11.25
N ASN A 152 -27.22 31.65 10.71
CA ASN A 152 -27.40 32.45 9.50
C ASN A 152 -27.80 33.91 9.86
N GLY A 153 -26.87 34.64 10.46
CA GLY A 153 -27.02 36.04 10.89
C GLY A 153 -27.18 36.22 12.40
N GLU A 154 -27.30 37.48 12.81
CA GLU A 154 -27.48 37.94 14.20
C GLU A 154 -28.67 38.92 14.28
N PRO A 155 -29.45 38.92 15.38
CA PRO A 155 -29.34 38.03 16.54
C PRO A 155 -29.73 36.59 16.19
N SER A 156 -29.25 35.62 16.96
CA SER A 156 -29.51 34.19 16.75
C SER A 156 -29.60 33.45 18.08
N TRP A 157 -30.08 32.21 18.08
CA TRP A 157 -30.09 31.39 19.29
C TRP A 157 -29.80 29.93 19.00
N ALA A 158 -29.20 29.27 19.99
CA ALA A 158 -28.96 27.83 20.05
C ALA A 158 -29.55 27.27 21.35
N GLU A 159 -30.20 26.12 21.28
CA GLU A 159 -31.03 25.58 22.36
C GLU A 159 -30.88 24.07 22.47
N ILE A 160 -30.95 23.55 23.70
CA ILE A 160 -31.13 22.13 23.98
C ILE A 160 -32.44 21.93 24.75
N ASP A 161 -33.34 21.09 24.23
CA ASP A 161 -34.43 20.47 25.00
C ASP A 161 -33.83 19.26 25.72
N LEU A 162 -33.84 19.24 27.05
CA LEU A 162 -33.28 18.16 27.86
C LEU A 162 -34.19 16.91 27.91
N GLY A 163 -35.40 16.97 27.38
CA GLY A 163 -36.39 15.88 27.38
C GLY A 163 -37.24 15.82 28.66
N ASP A 164 -36.70 16.25 29.80
CA ASP A 164 -37.39 16.36 31.10
C ASP A 164 -36.91 17.62 31.88
N ILE A 165 -37.51 17.91 33.02
CA ILE A 165 -37.14 19.03 33.89
C ILE A 165 -35.99 18.61 34.83
N TYR A 166 -34.84 19.26 34.67
CA TYR A 166 -33.67 19.10 35.53
C TYR A 166 -33.34 20.38 36.29
N THR A 167 -32.57 20.28 37.38
CA THR A 167 -31.98 21.48 37.98
C THR A 167 -30.66 21.78 37.26
N VAL A 168 -30.56 22.91 36.58
CA VAL A 168 -29.37 23.35 35.84
C VAL A 168 -28.66 24.45 36.61
N SER A 169 -27.33 24.40 36.70
CA SER A 169 -26.51 25.41 37.37
C SER A 169 -25.32 25.91 36.55
N LYS A 170 -25.05 25.28 35.41
CA LYS A 170 -23.91 25.63 34.56
C LYS A 170 -24.16 25.26 33.11
N VAL A 171 -23.79 26.18 32.22
CA VAL A 171 -23.68 25.95 30.78
C VAL A 171 -22.23 26.16 30.36
N VAL A 172 -21.74 25.36 29.43
CA VAL A 172 -20.40 25.47 28.87
C VAL A 172 -20.49 25.46 27.36
N PHE A 173 -19.85 26.42 26.69
CA PHE A 173 -19.74 26.41 25.24
C PHE A 173 -18.54 27.24 24.77
N GLY A 174 -18.19 27.12 23.50
CA GLY A 174 -17.20 27.95 22.81
C GLY A 174 -17.33 27.79 21.30
N SER A 175 -16.71 28.70 20.57
CA SER A 175 -16.67 28.61 19.11
C SER A 175 -15.58 27.71 18.58
N GLU A 176 -14.51 27.44 19.34
CA GLU A 176 -13.37 26.62 18.93
C GLU A 176 -12.63 25.99 20.10
N HIS A 177 -12.71 24.67 20.22
CA HIS A 177 -11.97 23.96 21.27
C HIS A 177 -10.45 23.94 21.05
N ALA A 178 -9.97 23.75 19.81
CA ALA A 178 -8.54 23.54 19.51
C ALA A 178 -7.72 24.85 19.35
N GLY A 179 -8.40 26.00 19.28
CA GLY A 179 -7.80 27.34 19.13
C GLY A 179 -7.23 27.66 17.75
N ASN A 180 -7.73 27.03 16.68
CA ASN A 180 -7.25 27.26 15.30
C ASN A 180 -7.93 28.44 14.58
N TYR A 181 -9.10 28.88 15.07
CA TYR A 181 -9.92 29.92 14.48
C TYR A 181 -10.27 30.97 15.54
N ASP A 182 -10.29 32.24 15.13
CA ASP A 182 -10.54 33.39 16.01
C ASP A 182 -11.81 34.19 15.62
N ASP A 183 -12.53 33.75 14.58
CA ASP A 183 -13.75 34.36 14.03
C ASP A 183 -15.02 33.82 14.73
N ARG A 184 -16.18 34.42 14.42
CA ARG A 184 -17.53 33.89 14.71
C ARG A 184 -17.82 33.52 16.17
N SER A 185 -17.10 34.13 17.09
CA SER A 185 -17.16 33.82 18.51
C SER A 185 -18.14 34.77 19.20
N ALA A 186 -19.06 34.24 20.01
CA ALA A 186 -20.06 35.05 20.71
C ALA A 186 -19.40 36.10 21.62
N THR A 187 -19.90 37.34 21.59
CA THR A 187 -19.39 38.47 22.40
C THR A 187 -20.46 39.07 23.31
N GLU A 188 -21.73 39.04 22.88
CA GLU A 188 -22.89 39.49 23.65
C GLU A 188 -24.00 38.44 23.55
N PHE A 189 -24.43 37.87 24.69
CA PHE A 189 -25.50 36.87 24.75
C PHE A 189 -26.12 36.75 26.15
N GLN A 190 -27.28 36.10 26.21
CA GLN A 190 -27.98 35.71 27.43
C GLN A 190 -28.16 34.18 27.46
N ILE A 191 -28.08 33.59 28.65
CA ILE A 191 -28.53 32.21 28.88
C ILE A 191 -29.92 32.28 29.48
N LEU A 192 -30.88 31.75 28.74
CA LEU A 192 -32.28 31.69 29.08
C LEU A 192 -32.67 30.25 29.38
N ILE A 193 -33.58 30.06 30.33
CA ILE A 193 -34.12 28.74 30.66
C ILE A 193 -35.64 28.79 30.76
N SER A 194 -36.28 27.64 30.53
CA SER A 194 -37.72 27.49 30.65
C SER A 194 -38.13 26.07 31.07
N THR A 195 -39.26 25.95 31.77
CA THR A 195 -39.91 24.67 32.08
C THR A 195 -41.21 24.44 31.31
N ASP A 196 -41.73 25.45 30.62
CA ASP A 196 -43.00 25.40 29.87
C ASP A 196 -42.90 25.88 28.41
N TYR A 197 -41.72 26.39 28.00
CA TYR A 197 -41.42 27.01 26.71
C TYR A 197 -42.14 28.35 26.44
N GLU A 198 -43.07 28.75 27.30
CA GLU A 198 -43.84 30.01 27.20
C GLU A 198 -43.14 31.14 27.96
N SER A 199 -42.64 30.86 29.15
CA SER A 199 -41.96 31.80 30.03
C SER A 199 -40.47 31.50 30.08
N TRP A 200 -39.62 32.51 29.86
CA TRP A 200 -38.17 32.38 29.83
C TRP A 200 -37.51 33.27 30.87
N ASP A 201 -36.74 32.65 31.75
CA ASP A 201 -35.96 33.34 32.77
C ASP A 201 -34.52 33.51 32.27
N CYS A 202 -34.00 34.74 32.37
CA CYS A 202 -32.59 35.00 32.10
C CYS A 202 -31.76 34.68 33.35
N VAL A 203 -30.94 33.64 33.28
CA VAL A 203 -30.08 33.20 34.39
C VAL A 203 -28.64 33.69 34.29
N TYR A 204 -28.22 34.17 33.12
CA TYR A 204 -26.89 34.72 32.92
C TYR A 204 -26.88 35.72 31.75
N GLU A 205 -26.21 36.86 31.93
CA GLU A 205 -25.94 37.83 30.85
C GLU A 205 -24.43 37.96 30.66
N TYR A 206 -23.99 37.99 29.40
CA TYR A 206 -22.59 38.14 29.04
C TYR A 206 -22.40 39.24 28.00
N CYS A 207 -21.48 40.16 28.31
CA CYS A 207 -20.96 41.16 27.37
C CYS A 207 -19.45 41.28 27.66
N GLY A 208 -18.60 40.81 26.75
CA GLY A 208 -17.16 40.77 26.99
C GLY A 208 -16.35 40.17 25.86
N ASP A 209 -15.16 39.65 26.20
CA ASP A 209 -14.24 39.05 25.25
C ASP A 209 -14.90 37.90 24.47
N PRO A 210 -14.55 37.70 23.19
CA PRO A 210 -15.10 36.62 22.39
C PRO A 210 -14.92 35.24 23.05
N VAL A 211 -15.99 34.46 23.15
CA VAL A 211 -15.97 33.09 23.71
C VAL A 211 -15.37 32.11 22.70
N ARG A 212 -14.04 32.19 22.53
CA ARG A 212 -13.29 31.38 21.57
C ARG A 212 -13.19 29.94 22.06
N ARG A 213 -12.46 29.74 23.15
CA ARG A 213 -12.35 28.42 23.81
C ARG A 213 -13.55 28.17 24.71
N THR A 214 -13.85 26.89 24.91
CA THR A 214 -14.86 26.39 25.83
C THR A 214 -14.76 27.10 27.19
N LYS A 215 -15.81 27.82 27.56
CA LYS A 215 -15.90 28.62 28.79
C LYS A 215 -17.17 28.24 29.55
N SER A 216 -17.06 28.18 30.87
CA SER A 216 -18.17 27.86 31.75
C SER A 216 -18.87 29.13 32.26
N PHE A 217 -20.20 29.08 32.25
CA PHE A 217 -21.10 30.12 32.73
C PHE A 217 -21.95 29.50 33.83
N VAL A 218 -21.71 29.92 35.07
CA VAL A 218 -22.30 29.35 36.28
C VAL A 218 -23.32 30.34 36.84
N PHE A 219 -24.48 29.83 37.25
CA PHE A 219 -25.59 30.61 37.80
C PHE A 219 -26.29 29.83 38.92
N GLU A 220 -27.22 30.49 39.62
CA GLU A 220 -27.98 29.85 40.70
C GLU A 220 -28.76 28.63 40.18
N PRO A 221 -28.71 27.47 40.86
CA PRO A 221 -29.39 26.26 40.41
C PRO A 221 -30.88 26.49 40.17
N THR A 222 -31.32 26.35 38.93
CA THR A 222 -32.70 26.65 38.52
C THR A 222 -33.28 25.52 37.68
N LYS A 223 -34.58 25.25 37.83
CA LYS A 223 -35.26 24.20 37.08
C LYS A 223 -35.42 24.59 35.62
N ALA A 224 -35.04 23.71 34.71
CA ALA A 224 -35.13 23.92 33.27
C ALA A 224 -35.39 22.60 32.56
N ARG A 225 -36.23 22.64 31.53
CA ARG A 225 -36.25 21.63 30.46
C ARG A 225 -35.56 22.14 29.22
N TRP A 226 -35.78 23.42 28.88
CA TRP A 226 -35.11 24.07 27.76
C TRP A 226 -34.04 25.03 28.26
N VAL A 227 -32.87 24.95 27.65
CA VAL A 227 -31.74 25.87 27.90
C VAL A 227 -31.34 26.49 26.57
N ARG A 228 -31.42 27.81 26.47
CA ARG A 228 -31.18 28.58 25.25
C ARG A 228 -30.07 29.61 25.46
N ILE A 229 -29.10 29.63 24.56
CA ILE A 229 -28.11 30.70 24.44
C ILE A 229 -28.66 31.68 23.39
N ASN A 230 -29.17 32.82 23.85
CA ASN A 230 -29.69 33.90 23.00
C ASN A 230 -28.56 34.90 22.68
N ILE A 231 -28.11 34.95 21.43
CA ILE A 231 -26.86 35.58 21.02
C ILE A 231 -27.17 36.86 20.23
N ASP A 232 -26.77 38.01 20.81
CA ASP A 232 -27.01 39.33 20.24
C ASP A 232 -25.89 39.75 19.27
N LYS A 233 -24.63 39.40 19.60
CA LYS A 233 -23.46 39.71 18.75
C LYS A 233 -22.38 38.64 18.79
N SER A 234 -21.66 38.50 17.68
CA SER A 234 -20.42 37.71 17.58
C SER A 234 -19.32 38.46 16.80
N VAL A 235 -18.16 37.82 16.67
CA VAL A 235 -17.09 38.29 15.78
C VAL A 235 -17.50 38.04 14.32
N ASP A 236 -17.69 39.11 13.55
CA ASP A 236 -17.96 39.10 12.11
C ASP A 236 -19.34 38.54 11.67
N GLY A 237 -20.36 38.56 12.54
CA GLY A 237 -21.79 38.57 12.17
C GLY A 237 -22.52 37.23 12.03
N ASN A 238 -21.82 36.10 12.16
CA ASN A 238 -22.40 34.76 12.30
C ASN A 238 -21.73 34.09 13.50
N VAL A 239 -22.49 33.45 14.39
CA VAL A 239 -21.89 32.74 15.53
C VAL A 239 -21.66 31.28 15.19
N ARG A 240 -20.51 30.75 15.61
CA ARG A 240 -20.20 29.32 15.62
C ARG A 240 -20.19 28.80 17.06
N ILE A 241 -20.80 27.65 17.29
CA ILE A 241 -20.70 26.90 18.54
C ILE A 241 -20.32 25.46 18.20
N ASP A 242 -19.23 24.97 18.78
CA ASP A 242 -18.80 23.58 18.60
C ASP A 242 -19.76 22.62 19.32
N GLU A 243 -20.03 22.87 20.61
CA GLU A 243 -20.91 22.06 21.45
C GLU A 243 -21.47 22.92 22.62
N ILE A 244 -22.68 22.61 23.08
CA ILE A 244 -23.27 23.09 24.34
C ILE A 244 -23.28 21.97 25.39
N GLU A 245 -22.62 22.21 26.52
CA GLU A 245 -22.66 21.34 27.71
C GLU A 245 -23.57 21.95 28.78
N ILE A 246 -24.37 21.12 29.44
CA ILE A 246 -25.32 21.56 30.49
C ILE A 246 -25.12 20.69 31.73
N TYR A 247 -24.87 21.30 32.88
CA TYR A 247 -24.61 20.58 34.13
C TYR A 247 -25.55 21.04 35.26
N GLY A 248 -25.88 20.10 36.15
CA GLY A 248 -27.03 20.22 37.04
C GLY A 248 -26.94 19.42 38.34
N ASP A 249 -28.05 18.82 38.78
CA ASP A 249 -28.20 18.06 40.04
C ASP A 249 -27.93 16.55 39.92
N MET A 250 -27.77 16.00 38.72
CA MET A 250 -27.45 14.58 38.53
C MET A 250 -25.97 14.29 38.76
N LYS A 251 -25.63 13.83 39.97
CA LYS A 251 -24.33 13.21 40.29
C LYS A 251 -24.34 11.70 40.06
N THR A 252 -23.18 11.13 39.77
CA THR A 252 -22.98 9.68 39.64
C THR A 252 -21.94 9.20 40.65
N ASP A 253 -22.29 8.19 41.45
CA ASP A 253 -21.33 7.46 42.30
C ASP A 253 -20.90 6.11 41.69
N GLU A 254 -21.34 5.81 40.46
CA GLU A 254 -21.06 4.56 39.76
C GLU A 254 -19.79 4.67 38.91
N ILE A 255 -18.94 3.64 38.98
CA ILE A 255 -17.91 3.40 37.97
C ILE A 255 -18.68 2.98 36.72
N GLU A 256 -19.00 3.96 35.86
CA GLU A 256 -19.51 3.66 34.52
C GLU A 256 -18.48 2.74 33.82
N GLU A 257 -18.97 1.69 33.16
CA GLU A 257 -18.17 0.94 32.19
C GLU A 257 -17.47 1.96 31.29
N ILE A 258 -16.14 1.93 31.26
CA ILE A 258 -15.37 2.77 30.35
C ILE A 258 -15.88 2.42 28.95
N ASP A 259 -16.53 3.39 28.28
CA ASP A 259 -16.90 3.26 26.87
C ASP A 259 -15.65 2.77 26.13
N GLU A 260 -15.76 1.70 25.34
CA GLU A 260 -14.64 1.08 24.64
C GLU A 260 -13.78 2.13 23.90
N LYS A 261 -14.42 3.23 23.44
CA LYS A 261 -13.75 4.38 22.83
C LYS A 261 -12.87 5.19 23.78
N ASP A 262 -13.28 5.38 25.03
CA ASP A 262 -12.51 6.11 26.05
C ASP A 262 -11.31 5.28 26.54
N TYR A 263 -11.47 3.95 26.64
CA TYR A 263 -10.37 3.02 26.90
C TYR A 263 -9.29 3.13 25.80
N TYR A 264 -9.67 3.04 24.52
CA TYR A 264 -8.70 3.18 23.44
C TYR A 264 -8.07 4.58 23.37
N ALA A 265 -8.79 5.65 23.72
CA ALA A 265 -8.26 7.01 23.71
C ALA A 265 -7.13 7.20 24.75
N GLU A 266 -7.35 6.73 25.99
CA GLU A 266 -6.33 6.79 27.04
C GLU A 266 -5.10 5.95 26.70
N GLN A 267 -5.32 4.70 26.25
CA GLN A 267 -4.25 3.80 25.83
C GLN A 267 -3.44 4.40 24.67
N MET A 268 -4.10 5.00 23.67
CA MET A 268 -3.41 5.60 22.53
C MET A 268 -2.64 6.87 22.90
N ALA A 269 -3.08 7.65 23.89
CA ALA A 269 -2.28 8.77 24.42
C ALA A 269 -0.99 8.29 25.09
N GLU A 270 -1.03 7.13 25.75
CA GLU A 270 0.14 6.48 26.33
C GLU A 270 1.08 5.91 25.27
N VAL A 271 0.53 5.24 24.26
CA VAL A 271 1.28 4.79 23.07
C VAL A 271 2.00 5.98 22.42
N ALA A 272 1.29 7.09 22.19
CA ALA A 272 1.87 8.30 21.62
C ALA A 272 3.03 8.85 22.45
N ARG A 273 2.87 8.97 23.78
CA ARG A 273 3.94 9.42 24.70
C ARG A 273 5.15 8.50 24.65
N PHE A 274 4.95 7.19 24.79
CA PHE A 274 6.05 6.22 24.76
C PHE A 274 6.87 6.36 23.47
N TRP A 275 6.22 6.39 22.31
CA TRP A 275 6.94 6.49 21.04
C TRP A 275 7.46 7.89 20.73
N GLN A 276 6.99 8.95 21.39
CA GLN A 276 7.62 10.29 21.28
C GLN A 276 8.98 10.31 22.00
N GLU A 277 9.11 9.56 23.09
CA GLU A 277 10.32 9.48 23.90
C GLU A 277 11.31 8.40 23.41
N ASN A 278 10.86 7.50 22.53
CA ASN A 278 11.66 6.42 21.97
C ASN A 278 11.96 6.64 20.47
N PRO A 279 13.10 6.15 19.95
CA PRO A 279 13.42 6.27 18.53
C PRO A 279 12.34 5.66 17.64
N ARG A 280 11.99 6.35 16.55
CA ARG A 280 11.12 5.85 15.48
C ARG A 280 11.93 5.73 14.19
N LEU A 281 11.67 4.71 13.39
CA LEU A 281 12.21 4.66 12.03
C LEU A 281 11.33 5.53 11.13
N CYS A 282 11.84 6.66 10.66
CA CYS A 282 11.22 7.35 9.52
C CYS A 282 11.84 6.77 8.25
N ALA A 283 11.23 5.73 7.70
CA ALA A 283 11.72 5.04 6.52
C ALA A 283 10.87 5.36 5.29
N THR A 284 11.51 5.41 4.14
CA THR A 284 10.88 5.54 2.82
C THR A 284 11.34 4.39 1.92
N GLY A 285 10.55 4.06 0.89
CA GLY A 285 10.86 2.94 0.00
C GLY A 285 10.67 1.58 0.65
N SER A 286 11.55 0.62 0.34
CA SER A 286 11.45 -0.80 0.75
C SER A 286 12.19 -1.16 2.02
N LEU A 287 12.40 -0.20 2.91
CA LEU A 287 12.79 -0.52 4.28
C LEU A 287 11.64 -1.24 5.00
N PHE A 288 10.42 -1.12 4.48
CA PHE A 288 9.24 -1.89 4.89
C PHE A 288 8.69 -2.67 3.72
N GLY A 289 8.17 -3.85 4.02
CA GLY A 289 7.50 -4.66 3.05
C GLY A 289 8.45 -5.23 2.01
N HIS A 290 7.92 -5.42 0.80
CA HIS A 290 8.66 -5.86 -0.38
C HIS A 290 9.43 -7.18 -0.17
N THR A 291 8.70 -8.21 0.20
CA THR A 291 9.26 -9.53 0.52
C THR A 291 8.42 -10.65 -0.08
N VAL A 292 9.09 -11.77 -0.38
CA VAL A 292 8.43 -13.08 -0.50
C VAL A 292 9.03 -13.97 0.59
N PRO A 293 8.39 -14.05 1.77
CA PRO A 293 8.85 -14.90 2.86
C PRO A 293 8.93 -16.38 2.45
N GLY A 294 9.73 -17.17 3.17
CA GLY A 294 9.85 -18.61 2.95
C GLY A 294 8.65 -19.40 3.44
N PHE A 295 7.46 -19.16 2.89
CA PHE A 295 6.23 -19.82 3.34
C PHE A 295 6.26 -21.35 3.18
N GLN A 296 6.99 -21.85 2.17
CA GLN A 296 7.24 -23.29 2.01
C GLN A 296 7.86 -23.91 3.28
N LYS A 297 8.78 -23.20 3.94
CA LYS A 297 9.42 -23.64 5.19
C LYS A 297 8.40 -23.84 6.32
N ILE A 298 7.38 -22.99 6.40
CA ILE A 298 6.30 -23.12 7.40
C ILE A 298 5.43 -24.34 7.07
N ILE A 299 5.05 -24.50 5.80
CA ILE A 299 4.23 -25.61 5.33
C ILE A 299 4.91 -26.96 5.62
N GLU A 300 6.22 -27.06 5.37
CA GLU A 300 6.98 -28.31 5.50
C GLU A 300 7.52 -28.60 6.90
N LYS A 301 7.93 -27.57 7.67
CA LYS A 301 8.56 -27.76 9.01
C LYS A 301 7.66 -27.31 10.16
N GLY A 302 6.75 -26.38 9.93
CA GLY A 302 6.04 -25.65 10.98
C GLY A 302 6.99 -24.84 11.88
N PHE A 303 6.44 -23.98 12.73
CA PHE A 303 7.26 -23.20 13.68
C PHE A 303 7.92 -24.05 14.77
N SER A 304 7.40 -25.26 15.05
CA SER A 304 8.06 -26.22 15.93
C SER A 304 9.40 -26.71 15.36
N GLY A 305 9.46 -27.02 14.05
CA GLY A 305 10.70 -27.40 13.39
C GLY A 305 11.70 -26.25 13.31
N ILE A 306 11.24 -25.06 12.93
CA ILE A 306 12.08 -23.85 12.85
C ILE A 306 12.63 -23.47 14.24
N GLY A 307 11.79 -23.50 15.28
CA GLY A 307 12.21 -23.26 16.66
C GLY A 307 13.18 -24.30 17.19
N THR A 308 13.04 -25.57 16.77
CA THR A 308 13.99 -26.65 17.09
C THR A 308 15.35 -26.39 16.46
N ASP A 309 15.41 -25.92 15.21
CA ASP A 309 16.69 -25.54 14.58
C ASP A 309 17.39 -24.42 15.37
N ALA A 310 16.64 -23.38 15.76
CA ALA A 310 17.19 -22.28 16.56
C ALA A 310 17.65 -22.72 17.96
N GLN A 311 16.88 -23.61 18.62
CA GLN A 311 17.27 -24.18 19.91
C GLN A 311 18.54 -25.03 19.77
N ALA A 312 18.68 -25.80 18.69
CA ALA A 312 19.90 -26.56 18.42
C ALA A 312 21.13 -25.66 18.24
N MET A 313 20.97 -24.47 17.65
CA MET A 313 22.06 -23.49 17.58
C MET A 313 22.46 -22.97 18.98
N LEU A 314 21.48 -22.71 19.85
CA LEU A 314 21.73 -22.31 21.24
C LEU A 314 22.36 -23.41 22.09
N ASP A 315 21.97 -24.66 21.89
CA ASP A 315 22.48 -25.77 22.70
C ASP A 315 23.92 -26.13 22.33
N ASN A 316 24.31 -25.86 21.07
CA ASN A 316 25.64 -26.20 20.54
C ASN A 316 26.63 -25.03 20.51
N MET A 317 26.21 -23.80 20.84
CA MET A 317 27.13 -22.65 20.84
C MET A 317 28.19 -22.77 21.95
N ASP A 318 29.40 -22.27 21.67
CA ASP A 318 30.43 -22.10 22.69
C ASP A 318 30.27 -20.71 23.35
N PRO A 319 29.85 -20.61 24.62
CA PRO A 319 29.67 -19.32 25.29
C PRO A 319 30.99 -18.59 25.57
N THR A 320 32.14 -19.24 25.35
CA THR A 320 33.46 -18.63 25.47
C THR A 320 33.98 -18.04 24.14
N ASP A 321 33.32 -18.35 23.03
CA ASP A 321 33.60 -17.77 21.71
C ASP A 321 32.91 -16.39 21.56
N PRO A 322 33.67 -15.29 21.42
CA PRO A 322 33.11 -13.95 21.27
C PRO A 322 32.16 -13.79 20.07
N GLU A 323 32.39 -14.49 18.96
CA GLU A 323 31.51 -14.38 17.78
C GLU A 323 30.19 -15.13 17.96
N GLN A 324 30.18 -16.19 18.77
CA GLN A 324 28.97 -16.98 19.02
C GLN A 324 28.12 -16.39 20.14
N ILE A 325 28.75 -15.83 21.19
CA ILE A 325 28.00 -15.16 22.27
C ILE A 325 27.26 -13.91 21.77
N GLU A 326 27.78 -13.22 20.75
CA GLU A 326 27.08 -12.10 20.10
C GLU A 326 25.80 -12.55 19.35
N LYS A 327 25.74 -13.80 18.90
CA LYS A 327 24.60 -14.38 18.16
C LYS A 327 23.53 -14.98 19.09
N GLU A 328 23.88 -15.29 20.33
CA GLU A 328 22.98 -15.87 21.33
C GLU A 328 21.62 -15.15 21.42
N PRO A 329 21.55 -13.79 21.48
CA PRO A 329 20.28 -13.11 21.58
C PRO A 329 19.36 -13.35 20.39
N PHE A 330 19.92 -13.52 19.19
CA PHE A 330 19.15 -13.79 17.99
C PHE A 330 18.48 -15.17 18.05
N TRP A 331 19.22 -16.23 18.38
CA TRP A 331 18.63 -17.56 18.47
C TRP A 331 17.58 -17.65 19.59
N LYS A 332 17.80 -16.98 20.73
CA LYS A 332 16.77 -16.85 21.80
C LYS A 332 15.51 -16.19 21.28
N ALA A 333 15.64 -15.12 20.49
CA ALA A 333 14.51 -14.44 19.89
C ALA A 333 13.74 -15.35 18.92
N MET A 334 14.43 -16.18 18.13
CA MET A 334 13.81 -17.16 17.23
C MET A 334 12.95 -18.19 17.98
N VAL A 335 13.47 -18.73 19.10
CA VAL A 335 12.72 -19.69 19.93
C VAL A 335 11.46 -19.04 20.51
N ILE A 336 11.57 -17.82 21.06
CA ILE A 336 10.44 -17.08 21.63
C ILE A 336 9.34 -16.87 20.58
N ILE A 337 9.71 -16.39 19.39
CA ILE A 337 8.73 -16.01 18.39
C ILE A 337 8.08 -17.22 17.72
N CYS A 338 8.84 -18.32 17.50
CA CYS A 338 8.29 -19.57 16.98
C CYS A 338 7.21 -20.16 17.91
N GLU A 339 7.43 -20.12 19.22
CA GLU A 339 6.43 -20.59 20.19
C GLU A 339 5.19 -19.69 20.20
N ALA A 340 5.36 -18.36 20.13
CA ALA A 340 4.25 -17.42 20.07
C ALA A 340 3.37 -17.60 18.82
N MET A 341 3.98 -17.86 17.65
CA MET A 341 3.24 -18.17 16.42
C MET A 341 2.47 -19.50 16.51
N GLY A 342 3.02 -20.48 17.22
CA GLY A 342 2.30 -21.73 17.55
C GLY A 342 1.12 -21.51 18.49
N ASN A 343 1.29 -20.68 19.52
CA ASN A 343 0.21 -20.28 20.44
C ASN A 343 -0.94 -19.60 19.68
N PHE A 344 -0.64 -18.75 18.71
CA PHE A 344 -1.66 -18.09 17.90
C PHE A 344 -2.59 -19.09 17.19
N GLY A 345 -2.03 -20.12 16.53
CA GLY A 345 -2.82 -21.19 15.91
C GLY A 345 -3.73 -21.90 16.92
N ARG A 346 -3.20 -22.27 18.09
CA ARG A 346 -3.98 -22.90 19.18
C ARG A 346 -5.12 -22.02 19.68
N ARG A 347 -4.94 -20.69 19.71
CA ARG A 347 -6.02 -19.74 20.09
C ARG A 347 -7.17 -19.77 19.08
N TYR A 348 -6.88 -19.83 17.78
CA TYR A 348 -7.91 -20.02 16.75
C TYR A 348 -8.58 -21.39 16.83
N ALA A 349 -7.81 -22.46 17.11
CA ALA A 349 -8.36 -23.79 17.32
C ALA A 349 -9.38 -23.82 18.46
N ASN A 350 -9.04 -23.21 19.60
CA ASN A 350 -9.94 -23.09 20.74
C ASN A 350 -11.17 -22.24 20.42
N LYS A 351 -10.99 -21.12 19.72
CA LYS A 351 -12.12 -20.26 19.31
C LYS A 351 -13.10 -20.99 18.39
N ALA A 352 -12.60 -21.77 17.45
CA ALA A 352 -13.42 -22.58 16.55
C ALA A 352 -14.20 -23.66 17.33
N ARG A 353 -13.58 -24.33 18.31
CA ARG A 353 -14.28 -25.29 19.20
C ARG A 353 -15.39 -24.64 20.01
N GLU A 354 -15.12 -23.48 20.59
CA GLU A 354 -16.12 -22.71 21.35
C GLU A 354 -17.32 -22.36 20.47
N MET A 355 -17.08 -21.91 19.24
CA MET A 355 -18.14 -21.58 18.29
C MET A 355 -18.91 -22.84 17.85
N ALA A 356 -18.22 -23.96 17.58
CA ALA A 356 -18.87 -25.21 17.18
C ALA A 356 -19.86 -25.73 18.25
N ILE A 357 -19.55 -25.59 19.53
CA ILE A 357 -20.43 -26.02 20.64
C ILE A 357 -21.77 -25.28 20.62
N CYS A 358 -21.76 -24.01 20.22
CA CYS A 358 -22.92 -23.13 20.21
C CYS A 358 -23.59 -23.01 18.82
N GLU A 359 -23.06 -23.69 17.80
CA GLU A 359 -23.56 -23.61 16.43
C GLU A 359 -24.69 -24.62 16.21
N ASP A 360 -25.85 -24.14 15.75
CA ASP A 360 -27.04 -24.96 15.51
C ASP A 360 -27.05 -25.56 14.10
N GLU A 361 -26.44 -24.89 13.11
CA GLU A 361 -26.39 -25.40 11.73
C GLU A 361 -25.38 -26.55 11.60
N PRO A 362 -25.81 -27.79 11.25
CA PRO A 362 -24.90 -28.95 11.23
C PRO A 362 -23.72 -28.80 10.27
N ARG A 363 -23.93 -28.13 9.13
CA ARG A 363 -22.87 -27.85 8.15
C ARG A 363 -21.82 -26.93 8.78
N ARG A 364 -22.22 -25.76 9.29
CA ARG A 364 -21.30 -24.80 9.88
C ARG A 364 -20.59 -25.35 11.11
N ARG A 365 -21.28 -26.15 11.93
CA ARG A 365 -20.66 -26.86 13.07
C ARG A 365 -19.52 -27.76 12.60
N SER A 366 -19.75 -28.58 11.57
CA SER A 366 -18.71 -29.46 11.02
C SER A 366 -17.54 -28.69 10.42
N GLU A 367 -17.80 -27.54 9.77
CA GLU A 367 -16.76 -26.65 9.29
C GLU A 367 -15.91 -26.06 10.45
N LEU A 368 -16.55 -25.62 11.53
CA LEU A 368 -15.85 -25.08 12.72
C LEU A 368 -15.02 -26.16 13.43
N GLU A 369 -15.53 -27.38 13.55
CA GLU A 369 -14.76 -28.52 14.04
C GLU A 369 -13.54 -28.79 13.16
N ARG A 370 -13.72 -28.71 11.83
CA ARG A 370 -12.60 -28.88 10.89
C ARG A 370 -11.58 -27.76 11.00
N ILE A 371 -12.00 -26.51 11.14
CA ILE A 371 -11.12 -25.36 11.39
C ILE A 371 -10.33 -25.59 12.68
N ALA A 372 -10.98 -26.09 13.74
CA ALA A 372 -10.30 -26.39 14.99
C ALA A 372 -9.19 -27.44 14.82
N GLU A 373 -9.44 -28.51 14.07
CA GLU A 373 -8.43 -29.53 13.76
C GLU A 373 -7.25 -28.96 12.95
N VAL A 374 -7.56 -28.14 11.94
CA VAL A 374 -6.56 -27.51 11.09
C VAL A 374 -5.67 -26.56 11.92
N CYS A 375 -6.26 -25.64 12.70
CA CYS A 375 -5.51 -24.67 13.49
C CYS A 375 -4.77 -25.29 14.70
N GLU A 376 -5.16 -26.48 15.16
CA GLU A 376 -4.41 -27.23 16.16
C GLU A 376 -3.11 -27.81 15.57
N GLN A 377 -3.14 -28.15 14.28
CA GLN A 377 -1.98 -28.65 13.55
C GLN A 377 -1.07 -27.50 13.09
N VAL A 378 -1.61 -26.57 12.29
CA VAL A 378 -0.85 -25.47 11.67
C VAL A 378 -1.12 -24.13 12.37
N PRO A 379 -0.12 -23.24 12.49
CA PRO A 379 1.17 -23.26 11.82
C PRO A 379 2.31 -23.87 12.68
N TYR A 380 1.99 -24.46 13.83
CA TYR A 380 3.02 -24.97 14.74
C TYR A 380 3.72 -26.22 14.19
N LYS A 381 2.96 -27.17 13.64
CA LYS A 381 3.49 -28.40 13.04
C LYS A 381 3.39 -28.34 11.50
N PRO A 382 4.13 -29.20 10.78
CA PRO A 382 3.99 -29.33 9.32
C PRO A 382 2.56 -29.60 8.88
N ALA A 383 2.17 -29.06 7.73
CA ALA A 383 0.91 -29.38 7.08
C ALA A 383 0.91 -30.85 6.60
N ARG A 384 -0.27 -31.48 6.62
CA ARG A 384 -0.46 -32.89 6.21
C ARG A 384 -1.42 -33.07 5.04
N ASN A 385 -2.12 -32.01 4.67
CA ASN A 385 -3.17 -31.98 3.64
C ASN A 385 -3.28 -30.56 3.06
N PHE A 386 -4.04 -30.42 1.97
CA PHE A 386 -4.17 -29.18 1.21
C PHE A 386 -4.74 -28.02 2.05
N TYR A 387 -5.77 -28.29 2.86
CA TYR A 387 -6.38 -27.28 3.71
C TYR A 387 -5.37 -26.78 4.79
N GLU A 388 -4.67 -27.70 5.46
CA GLU A 388 -3.61 -27.34 6.41
C GLU A 388 -2.49 -26.52 5.75
N ALA A 389 -2.07 -26.86 4.52
CA ALA A 389 -1.04 -26.11 3.81
C ALA A 389 -1.51 -24.66 3.52
N LEU A 390 -2.75 -24.49 3.05
CA LEU A 390 -3.31 -23.18 2.73
C LEU A 390 -3.55 -22.32 3.98
N GLN A 391 -4.04 -22.92 5.07
CA GLN A 391 -4.20 -22.22 6.35
C GLN A 391 -2.84 -21.85 6.98
N SER A 392 -1.83 -22.71 6.85
CA SER A 392 -0.46 -22.42 7.30
C SER A 392 0.15 -21.25 6.52
N LEU A 393 -0.07 -21.23 5.20
CA LEU A 393 0.35 -20.13 4.32
C LEU A 393 -0.29 -18.81 4.76
N TRP A 394 -1.60 -18.80 5.00
CA TRP A 394 -2.31 -17.61 5.45
C TRP A 394 -1.81 -17.10 6.81
N PHE A 395 -1.61 -17.98 7.79
CA PHE A 395 -1.04 -17.57 9.07
C PHE A 395 0.36 -16.99 8.93
N GLY A 396 1.21 -17.59 8.10
CA GLY A 396 2.54 -17.05 7.80
C GLY A 396 2.47 -15.62 7.25
N HIS A 397 1.59 -15.38 6.27
CA HIS A 397 1.38 -14.06 5.69
C HIS A 397 0.89 -13.05 6.74
N LEU A 398 -0.10 -13.44 7.54
CA LEU A 398 -0.64 -12.65 8.64
C LEU A 398 0.45 -12.24 9.65
N PHE A 399 1.34 -13.15 10.02
CA PHE A 399 2.42 -12.87 10.97
C PHE A 399 3.43 -11.86 10.46
N ILE A 400 3.72 -11.90 9.16
CA ILE A 400 4.59 -10.91 8.52
C ILE A 400 3.93 -9.53 8.55
N GLU A 401 2.64 -9.44 8.19
CA GLU A 401 1.94 -8.15 8.28
C GLU A 401 1.79 -7.65 9.73
N LEU A 402 1.87 -8.52 10.75
CA LEU A 402 1.91 -8.08 12.15
C LEU A 402 3.29 -7.55 12.58
N GLU A 403 4.38 -7.97 11.95
CA GLU A 403 5.73 -7.49 12.23
C GLU A 403 6.10 -6.22 11.44
N ASP A 404 5.72 -6.19 10.18
CA ASP A 404 6.13 -5.23 9.16
C ASP A 404 4.88 -4.62 8.50
N PRO A 405 4.79 -3.28 8.29
CA PRO A 405 3.59 -2.67 7.73
C PRO A 405 3.23 -3.25 6.36
N PRO A 406 1.93 -3.53 6.11
CA PRO A 406 1.50 -4.24 4.92
C PRO A 406 1.82 -3.46 3.65
N ASN A 407 2.84 -3.91 2.93
CA ASN A 407 3.27 -3.33 1.66
C ASN A 407 4.04 -4.36 0.83
N ALA A 408 3.43 -4.98 -0.17
CA ALA A 408 4.08 -5.94 -1.06
C ALA A 408 4.70 -7.15 -0.32
N HIS A 409 3.97 -7.72 0.64
CA HIS A 409 4.26 -9.05 1.18
C HIS A 409 3.61 -10.09 0.28
N SER A 410 4.36 -10.51 -0.72
CA SER A 410 3.88 -11.38 -1.77
C SER A 410 3.95 -12.84 -1.34
N ILE A 411 2.98 -13.62 -1.79
CA ILE A 411 2.90 -15.07 -1.55
C ILE A 411 3.93 -15.82 -2.39
N GLY A 412 4.18 -15.33 -3.61
CA GLY A 412 5.05 -16.02 -4.56
C GLY A 412 4.39 -17.26 -5.15
N ARG A 413 5.16 -18.34 -5.36
CA ARG A 413 4.79 -19.51 -6.19
C ARG A 413 3.74 -20.42 -5.53
N ILE A 414 2.51 -19.91 -5.42
CA ILE A 414 1.41 -20.56 -4.71
C ILE A 414 1.09 -21.94 -5.29
N ASP A 415 1.18 -22.10 -6.61
CA ASP A 415 0.92 -23.38 -7.26
C ASP A 415 1.95 -24.44 -6.88
N GLN A 416 3.23 -24.08 -6.81
CA GLN A 416 4.29 -25.02 -6.42
C GLN A 416 4.21 -25.39 -4.94
N MET A 417 3.90 -24.42 -4.07
CA MET A 417 3.83 -24.67 -2.62
C MET A 417 2.69 -25.63 -2.24
N LEU A 418 1.56 -25.53 -2.93
CA LEU A 418 0.35 -26.28 -2.59
C LEU A 418 0.18 -27.58 -3.37
N TYR A 419 0.79 -27.71 -4.55
CA TYR A 419 0.56 -28.84 -5.45
C TYR A 419 0.82 -30.21 -4.81
N PRO A 420 1.90 -30.45 -4.03
CA PRO A 420 2.13 -31.76 -3.41
C PRO A 420 0.98 -32.21 -2.51
N TYR A 421 0.38 -31.27 -1.77
CA TYR A 421 -0.74 -31.54 -0.87
C TYR A 421 -2.07 -31.72 -1.61
N TYR A 422 -2.31 -30.90 -2.63
CA TYR A 422 -3.46 -31.02 -3.51
C TYR A 422 -3.47 -32.39 -4.22
N GLN A 423 -2.36 -32.74 -4.87
CA GLN A 423 -2.24 -33.98 -5.62
C GLN A 423 -2.50 -35.18 -4.69
N GLN A 424 -1.85 -35.20 -3.52
CA GLN A 424 -2.03 -36.27 -2.55
C GLN A 424 -3.49 -36.42 -2.09
N ASP A 425 -4.18 -35.31 -1.80
CA ASP A 425 -5.55 -35.38 -1.30
C ASP A 425 -6.57 -35.75 -2.37
N ILE A 426 -6.37 -35.28 -3.61
CA ILE A 426 -7.20 -35.66 -4.76
C ILE A 426 -7.07 -37.15 -5.06
N GLU A 427 -5.83 -37.67 -5.12
CA GLU A 427 -5.57 -39.09 -5.38
C GLU A 427 -6.14 -40.00 -4.29
N ASN A 428 -6.18 -39.52 -3.04
CA ASN A 428 -6.75 -40.24 -1.91
C ASN A 428 -8.26 -40.00 -1.71
N GLY A 429 -8.90 -39.20 -2.55
CA GLY A 429 -10.32 -38.85 -2.44
C GLY A 429 -10.69 -38.11 -1.14
N LYS A 430 -9.73 -37.38 -0.55
CA LYS A 430 -9.94 -36.58 0.67
C LYS A 430 -10.50 -35.19 0.39
N ILE A 431 -10.29 -34.69 -0.83
CA ILE A 431 -10.83 -33.43 -1.31
C ILE A 431 -11.27 -33.60 -2.76
N THR A 432 -12.30 -32.86 -3.15
CA THR A 432 -12.73 -32.71 -4.54
C THR A 432 -12.07 -31.48 -5.19
N ARG A 433 -12.12 -31.40 -6.52
CA ARG A 433 -11.64 -30.21 -7.24
C ARG A 433 -12.42 -28.95 -6.81
N GLU A 434 -13.73 -29.10 -6.61
CA GLU A 434 -14.65 -28.02 -6.24
C GLU A 434 -14.37 -27.49 -4.83
N GLU A 435 -14.12 -28.38 -3.86
CA GLU A 435 -13.72 -28.00 -2.50
C GLU A 435 -12.35 -27.30 -2.49
N ALA A 436 -11.41 -27.77 -3.31
CA ALA A 436 -10.10 -27.12 -3.46
C ALA A 436 -10.24 -25.71 -4.05
N LEU A 437 -11.11 -25.54 -5.05
CA LEU A 437 -11.42 -24.24 -5.64
C LEU A 437 -12.05 -23.29 -4.61
N GLU A 438 -13.02 -23.75 -3.83
CA GLU A 438 -13.67 -22.94 -2.78
C GLU A 438 -12.65 -22.46 -1.72
N LEU A 439 -11.72 -23.33 -1.31
CA LEU A 439 -10.65 -22.97 -0.39
C LEU A 439 -9.70 -21.93 -0.99
N LEU A 440 -9.30 -22.08 -2.26
CA LEU A 440 -8.46 -21.08 -2.95
C LEU A 440 -9.18 -19.74 -3.10
N GLN A 441 -10.49 -19.74 -3.37
CA GLN A 441 -11.30 -18.53 -3.42
C GLN A 441 -11.38 -17.85 -2.05
N CYS A 442 -11.62 -18.62 -0.97
CA CYS A 442 -11.60 -18.10 0.40
C CYS A 442 -10.24 -17.49 0.77
N PHE A 443 -9.15 -18.15 0.39
CA PHE A 443 -7.79 -17.65 0.61
C PHE A 443 -7.51 -16.37 -0.18
N ALA A 444 -7.87 -16.31 -1.45
CA ALA A 444 -7.73 -15.12 -2.27
C ALA A 444 -8.53 -13.93 -1.69
N LEU A 445 -9.73 -14.17 -1.15
CA LEU A 445 -10.50 -13.15 -0.44
C LEU A 445 -9.83 -12.66 0.85
N LYS A 446 -9.11 -13.52 1.57
CA LYS A 446 -8.31 -13.14 2.75
C LYS A 446 -7.11 -12.27 2.39
N ILE A 447 -6.44 -12.59 1.27
CA ILE A 447 -5.31 -11.79 0.77
C ILE A 447 -5.79 -10.43 0.28
N TRP A 448 -6.94 -10.38 -0.41
CA TRP A 448 -7.38 -9.19 -1.10
C TRP A 448 -7.41 -7.95 -0.19
N LYS A 449 -6.84 -6.85 -0.70
CA LYS A 449 -6.90 -5.52 -0.08
C LYS A 449 -7.35 -4.49 -1.13
N SER A 450 -7.90 -3.37 -0.68
CA SER A 450 -8.24 -2.26 -1.59
C SER A 450 -7.03 -1.58 -2.26
N TYR A 451 -5.84 -1.79 -1.71
CA TYR A 451 -4.56 -1.61 -2.40
C TYR A 451 -3.85 -2.96 -2.37
N ASP A 452 -4.09 -3.79 -3.40
CA ASP A 452 -3.51 -5.12 -3.47
C ASP A 452 -2.21 -5.11 -4.29
N VAL A 453 -1.13 -5.37 -3.57
CA VAL A 453 0.21 -5.62 -4.12
C VAL A 453 0.77 -6.93 -3.55
N GLN A 454 -0.08 -7.83 -3.08
CA GLN A 454 0.34 -9.11 -2.50
C GLN A 454 0.40 -10.16 -3.59
N ASP A 455 1.47 -10.13 -4.39
CA ASP A 455 1.56 -10.97 -5.60
C ASP A 455 1.50 -12.46 -5.29
N THR A 456 0.66 -13.13 -6.06
CA THR A 456 0.61 -14.59 -6.17
C THR A 456 1.13 -14.97 -7.55
N MET A 457 1.92 -16.03 -7.62
CA MET A 457 2.60 -16.42 -8.85
C MET A 457 2.35 -17.87 -9.20
N ILE A 458 2.17 -18.13 -10.50
CA ILE A 458 1.90 -19.45 -11.07
C ILE A 458 2.73 -19.71 -12.34
N GLY A 459 2.93 -20.99 -12.68
CA GLY A 459 3.64 -21.43 -13.88
C GLY A 459 5.17 -21.33 -13.75
N GLY A 460 5.84 -21.13 -14.89
CA GLY A 460 7.30 -21.03 -14.98
C GLY A 460 8.00 -22.38 -14.98
N GLN A 461 9.25 -22.40 -14.51
CA GLN A 461 10.08 -23.62 -14.51
C GLN A 461 10.28 -24.23 -13.12
N LYS A 462 10.52 -25.55 -13.07
CA LYS A 462 11.04 -26.26 -11.90
C LYS A 462 12.55 -26.07 -11.79
N ALA A 463 13.15 -26.48 -10.68
CA ALA A 463 14.59 -26.39 -10.45
C ALA A 463 15.41 -27.04 -11.58
N ASP A 464 14.96 -28.20 -12.10
CA ASP A 464 15.61 -28.92 -13.20
C ASP A 464 15.43 -28.26 -14.59
N GLY A 465 14.58 -27.25 -14.69
CA GLY A 465 14.27 -26.51 -15.92
C GLY A 465 13.09 -27.05 -16.72
N SER A 466 12.41 -28.11 -16.24
CA SER A 466 11.14 -28.54 -16.83
C SER A 466 10.03 -27.51 -16.56
N ASP A 467 8.94 -27.59 -17.33
CA ASP A 467 7.73 -26.82 -17.05
C ASP A 467 7.19 -27.15 -15.64
N ALA A 468 6.74 -26.12 -14.91
CA ALA A 468 6.18 -26.19 -13.57
C ALA A 468 4.65 -26.09 -13.54
N VAL A 469 3.99 -25.84 -14.67
CA VAL A 469 2.53 -25.82 -14.77
C VAL A 469 1.93 -27.10 -14.21
N ASN A 470 0.90 -26.94 -13.37
CA ASN A 470 0.17 -28.03 -12.74
C ASN A 470 -1.32 -27.64 -12.52
N ASP A 471 -2.11 -28.54 -11.93
CA ASP A 471 -3.55 -28.33 -11.75
C ASP A 471 -3.89 -27.11 -10.88
N ILE A 472 -3.05 -26.76 -9.89
CA ILE A 472 -3.23 -25.55 -9.08
C ILE A 472 -3.00 -24.30 -9.94
N SER A 473 -2.10 -24.33 -10.91
CA SER A 473 -1.89 -23.20 -11.84
C SER A 473 -3.20 -22.86 -12.60
N PHE A 474 -3.96 -23.88 -13.03
CA PHE A 474 -5.28 -23.68 -13.67
C PHE A 474 -6.37 -23.31 -12.67
N LEU A 475 -6.43 -23.99 -11.52
CA LEU A 475 -7.44 -23.74 -10.48
C LEU A 475 -7.34 -22.33 -9.92
N TYR A 476 -6.13 -21.81 -9.74
CA TYR A 476 -5.95 -20.47 -9.22
C TYR A 476 -6.35 -19.38 -10.23
N LEU A 477 -6.10 -19.62 -11.54
CA LEU A 477 -6.65 -18.77 -12.61
C LEU A 477 -8.18 -18.75 -12.59
N GLU A 478 -8.81 -19.90 -12.34
CA GLU A 478 -10.28 -20.01 -12.20
C GLU A 478 -10.79 -19.32 -10.93
N ALA A 479 -10.08 -19.43 -9.81
CA ALA A 479 -10.41 -18.71 -8.58
C ALA A 479 -10.37 -17.19 -8.80
N VAL A 480 -9.26 -16.66 -9.31
CA VAL A 480 -9.12 -15.21 -9.59
C VAL A 480 -10.13 -14.75 -10.65
N GLU A 481 -10.37 -15.54 -11.69
CA GLU A 481 -11.38 -15.22 -12.68
C GLU A 481 -12.76 -15.19 -12.00
N SER A 482 -13.22 -16.22 -11.31
CA SER A 482 -14.56 -16.25 -10.70
C SER A 482 -14.81 -15.15 -9.65
N LEU A 483 -13.78 -14.74 -8.91
CA LEU A 483 -13.90 -13.68 -7.89
C LEU A 483 -14.16 -12.30 -8.49
N ASP A 484 -13.68 -12.00 -9.70
CA ASP A 484 -13.81 -10.68 -10.33
C ASP A 484 -13.38 -9.51 -9.42
N LEU A 485 -12.28 -9.72 -8.71
CA LEU A 485 -11.62 -8.71 -7.87
C LEU A 485 -10.29 -8.31 -8.51
N HIS A 486 -9.79 -7.12 -8.16
CA HIS A 486 -8.41 -6.76 -8.46
C HIS A 486 -7.49 -7.47 -7.48
N LEU A 487 -7.19 -8.73 -7.81
CA LEU A 487 -6.22 -9.57 -7.12
C LEU A 487 -4.89 -9.54 -7.89
N GLN A 488 -3.79 -9.32 -7.17
CA GLN A 488 -2.48 -9.34 -7.80
C GLN A 488 -2.06 -10.79 -8.12
N LEU A 489 -2.00 -11.11 -9.41
CA LEU A 489 -1.61 -12.42 -9.94
C LEU A 489 -0.61 -12.27 -11.09
N SER A 490 0.43 -13.08 -11.05
CA SER A 490 1.50 -13.15 -12.03
C SER A 490 1.66 -14.57 -12.61
N ALA A 491 1.89 -14.65 -13.91
CA ALA A 491 2.17 -15.89 -14.63
C ALA A 491 3.57 -15.86 -15.23
N ARG A 492 4.33 -16.94 -15.04
CA ARG A 492 5.67 -17.10 -15.59
C ARG A 492 5.66 -17.85 -16.93
N TYR A 493 6.27 -17.25 -17.93
CA TYR A 493 6.49 -17.76 -19.28
C TYR A 493 7.89 -18.34 -19.42
N HIS A 494 8.00 -19.41 -20.18
CA HIS A 494 9.25 -19.83 -20.82
C HIS A 494 8.92 -20.40 -22.20
N ARG A 495 9.88 -20.47 -23.13
CA ARG A 495 9.63 -20.92 -24.52
C ARG A 495 8.99 -22.32 -24.66
N ASN A 496 9.09 -23.15 -23.63
CA ASN A 496 8.58 -24.52 -23.61
C ASN A 496 7.33 -24.67 -22.71
N ILE A 497 6.69 -23.56 -22.33
CA ILE A 497 5.52 -23.55 -21.46
C ILE A 497 4.36 -24.34 -22.08
N ASP A 498 3.55 -24.99 -21.24
CA ASP A 498 2.28 -25.58 -21.65
C ASP A 498 1.43 -24.55 -22.40
N LYS A 499 1.14 -24.86 -23.67
CA LYS A 499 0.42 -23.95 -24.57
C LYS A 499 -1.04 -23.76 -24.17
N ALA A 500 -1.68 -24.78 -23.57
CA ALA A 500 -3.04 -24.67 -23.10
C ALA A 500 -3.11 -23.76 -21.85
N PHE A 501 -2.12 -23.86 -20.97
CA PHE A 501 -1.98 -22.94 -19.85
C PHE A 501 -1.75 -21.50 -20.31
N TRP A 502 -0.81 -21.27 -21.23
CA TRP A 502 -0.55 -19.93 -21.73
C TRP A 502 -1.75 -19.34 -22.50
N ARG A 503 -2.48 -20.19 -23.23
CA ARG A 503 -3.76 -19.81 -23.82
C ARG A 503 -4.77 -19.37 -22.76
N ARG A 504 -4.90 -20.13 -21.68
CA ARG A 504 -5.79 -19.81 -20.56
C ARG A 504 -5.40 -18.50 -19.86
N VAL A 505 -4.10 -18.24 -19.71
CA VAL A 505 -3.57 -16.95 -19.22
C VAL A 505 -4.07 -15.79 -20.09
N ALA A 506 -3.97 -15.89 -21.41
CA ALA A 506 -4.45 -14.85 -22.32
C ALA A 506 -5.97 -14.64 -22.24
N GLU A 507 -6.76 -15.70 -22.06
CA GLU A 507 -8.21 -15.63 -21.87
C GLU A 507 -8.59 -14.90 -20.58
N VAL A 508 -7.96 -15.25 -19.46
CA VAL A 508 -8.21 -14.58 -18.16
C VAL A 508 -7.76 -13.12 -18.26
N ASN A 509 -6.60 -12.84 -18.89
CA ASN A 509 -6.11 -11.47 -19.13
C ASN A 509 -7.14 -10.61 -19.87
N ALA A 510 -7.71 -11.15 -20.95
CA ALA A 510 -8.76 -10.48 -21.70
C ALA A 510 -10.02 -10.20 -20.86
N ARG A 511 -10.47 -11.18 -20.06
CA ARG A 511 -11.72 -11.08 -19.27
C ARG A 511 -11.57 -10.26 -17.99
N ARG A 512 -10.37 -10.24 -17.40
CA ARG A 512 -10.05 -9.55 -16.13
C ARG A 512 -9.18 -8.32 -16.32
N ARG A 513 -9.33 -7.66 -17.49
CA ARG A 513 -8.80 -6.32 -17.80
C ARG A 513 -7.30 -6.19 -17.52
N GLY A 514 -6.52 -7.22 -17.84
CA GLY A 514 -5.06 -7.18 -17.74
C GLY A 514 -4.41 -8.09 -16.71
N LEU A 515 -5.18 -8.92 -15.99
CA LEU A 515 -4.67 -9.93 -15.06
C LEU A 515 -4.74 -11.34 -15.67
N PRO A 516 -3.68 -12.16 -15.60
CA PRO A 516 -2.47 -11.97 -14.80
C PRO A 516 -1.42 -11.11 -15.49
N GLN A 517 -0.49 -10.57 -14.70
CA GLN A 517 0.79 -10.05 -15.21
C GLN A 517 1.62 -11.18 -15.79
N MET A 518 2.53 -10.87 -16.70
CA MET A 518 3.29 -11.89 -17.43
C MET A 518 4.79 -11.62 -17.33
N PHE A 519 5.55 -12.63 -16.89
CA PHE A 519 7.01 -12.55 -16.67
C PHE A 519 7.74 -13.61 -17.48
N ASN A 520 8.98 -13.33 -17.91
CA ASN A 520 9.74 -14.21 -18.78
C ASN A 520 10.97 -14.83 -18.11
N ASP A 521 10.91 -16.14 -17.89
CA ASP A 521 12.01 -16.94 -17.32
C ASP A 521 13.26 -16.89 -18.21
N ASP A 522 13.09 -16.83 -19.54
CA ASP A 522 14.22 -16.82 -20.49
C ASP A 522 15.06 -15.53 -20.39
N VAL A 523 14.58 -14.51 -19.66
CA VAL A 523 15.29 -13.25 -19.39
C VAL A 523 15.67 -13.15 -17.91
N ILE A 524 14.71 -13.40 -17.01
CA ILE A 524 14.89 -13.19 -15.57
C ILE A 524 15.84 -14.23 -14.97
N VAL A 525 15.72 -15.51 -15.34
CA VAL A 525 16.58 -16.56 -14.82
C VAL A 525 18.06 -16.32 -15.20
N PRO A 526 18.42 -16.03 -16.47
CA PRO A 526 19.79 -15.64 -16.82
C PRO A 526 20.27 -14.37 -16.10
N ALA A 527 19.40 -13.38 -15.89
CA ALA A 527 19.75 -12.16 -15.17
C ALA A 527 20.18 -12.46 -13.72
N LEU A 528 19.42 -13.30 -13.02
CA LEU A 528 19.72 -13.74 -11.65
C LEU A 528 21.00 -14.58 -11.59
N VAL A 529 21.20 -15.50 -12.55
CA VAL A 529 22.45 -16.28 -12.64
C VAL A 529 23.66 -15.39 -12.83
N LYS A 530 23.55 -14.34 -13.66
CA LYS A 530 24.61 -13.34 -13.84
C LYS A 530 24.92 -12.57 -12.55
N LYS A 531 23.96 -12.44 -11.63
CA LYS A 531 24.18 -11.86 -10.29
C LYS A 531 24.74 -12.86 -9.26
N GLY A 532 24.97 -14.11 -9.66
CA GLY A 532 25.60 -15.14 -8.83
C GLY A 532 24.63 -16.09 -8.14
N ILE A 533 23.34 -16.04 -8.49
CA ILE A 533 22.36 -17.01 -7.99
C ILE A 533 22.52 -18.34 -8.74
N PRO A 534 22.60 -19.50 -8.05
CA PRO A 534 22.62 -20.80 -8.72
C PRO A 534 21.40 -20.99 -9.62
N ILE A 535 21.56 -21.62 -10.79
CA ILE A 535 20.49 -21.78 -11.78
C ILE A 535 19.23 -22.44 -11.21
N GLU A 536 19.41 -23.45 -10.36
CA GLU A 536 18.30 -24.18 -9.73
C GLU A 536 17.43 -23.25 -8.86
N GLU A 537 18.07 -22.32 -8.14
CA GLU A 537 17.38 -21.35 -7.29
C GLU A 537 16.87 -20.15 -8.08
N ALA A 538 17.60 -19.72 -9.11
CA ALA A 538 17.16 -18.66 -10.01
C ALA A 538 15.86 -19.05 -10.73
N ARG A 539 15.69 -20.33 -11.09
CA ARG A 539 14.42 -20.87 -11.63
C ARG A 539 13.27 -20.86 -10.64
N ASP A 540 13.53 -20.69 -9.35
CA ASP A 540 12.51 -20.62 -8.32
C ASP A 540 12.14 -19.18 -7.93
N TYR A 541 12.55 -18.19 -8.73
CA TYR A 541 12.22 -16.80 -8.46
C TYR A 541 10.70 -16.57 -8.37
N ALA A 542 10.34 -15.54 -7.60
CA ALA A 542 8.99 -15.01 -7.54
C ALA A 542 9.02 -13.48 -7.65
N ILE A 543 7.82 -12.91 -7.75
CA ILE A 543 7.63 -11.47 -7.80
C ILE A 543 7.16 -10.96 -6.45
N ILE A 544 7.75 -9.83 -6.06
CA ILE A 544 7.31 -9.00 -4.96
C ILE A 544 6.44 -7.92 -5.57
N GLY A 545 5.27 -7.66 -5.01
CA GLY A 545 4.55 -6.42 -5.26
C GLY A 545 4.09 -6.30 -6.70
N CYS A 546 4.72 -5.34 -7.38
CA CYS A 546 4.43 -4.98 -8.73
C CYS A 546 5.14 -5.93 -9.69
N ILE A 547 6.47 -5.82 -9.76
CA ILE A 547 7.31 -6.48 -10.77
C ILE A 547 8.70 -6.86 -10.26
N GLU A 548 8.93 -6.68 -8.97
CA GLU A 548 10.24 -6.78 -8.36
C GLU A 548 10.65 -8.26 -8.19
N VAL A 549 11.84 -8.62 -8.64
CA VAL A 549 12.29 -10.03 -8.66
C VAL A 549 13.00 -10.40 -7.35
N THR A 550 12.65 -11.56 -6.79
CA THR A 550 13.34 -12.13 -5.61
C THR A 550 13.43 -13.65 -5.65
N ILE A 551 14.25 -14.21 -4.76
CA ILE A 551 14.25 -15.64 -4.46
C ILE A 551 13.47 -15.84 -3.14
N PRO A 552 12.30 -16.50 -3.18
CA PRO A 552 11.44 -16.73 -2.02
C PRO A 552 12.23 -17.28 -0.82
N GLY A 553 12.06 -16.66 0.36
CA GLY A 553 12.67 -17.12 1.61
C GLY A 553 14.19 -17.17 1.65
N LYS A 554 14.90 -16.58 0.68
CA LYS A 554 16.38 -16.63 0.61
C LYS A 554 17.02 -15.27 0.37
N CYS A 555 16.24 -14.26 0.01
CA CYS A 555 16.76 -12.96 -0.40
C CYS A 555 16.14 -11.81 0.42
N ASP A 556 16.97 -10.86 0.85
CA ASP A 556 16.54 -9.52 1.26
C ASP A 556 16.91 -8.52 0.15
N PRO A 557 15.99 -8.23 -0.79
CA PRO A 557 16.37 -7.53 -2.02
C PRO A 557 16.26 -6.01 -1.94
N ARG A 558 15.65 -5.45 -0.88
CA ARG A 558 15.31 -4.02 -0.68
C ARG A 558 15.08 -3.28 -2.01
N VAL A 559 14.06 -3.74 -2.72
CA VAL A 559 13.71 -3.30 -4.07
C VAL A 559 13.02 -1.95 -4.02
N VAL A 560 13.27 -1.01 -4.94
CA VAL A 560 12.61 0.33 -4.90
C VAL A 560 13.07 1.20 -3.70
N ASN A 561 14.36 1.13 -3.37
CA ASN A 561 14.92 1.96 -2.29
C ASN A 561 15.14 3.43 -2.72
N HIS A 562 15.28 3.68 -4.03
CA HIS A 562 15.42 5.03 -4.57
C HIS A 562 14.92 5.11 -6.02
N TYR A 563 14.50 6.30 -6.45
CA TYR A 563 14.04 6.59 -7.81
C TYR A 563 14.90 7.66 -8.46
N VAL A 564 15.34 7.38 -9.68
CA VAL A 564 16.31 8.19 -10.43
C VAL A 564 15.63 8.74 -11.67
N ASN A 565 15.47 10.06 -11.69
CA ASN A 565 14.90 10.76 -12.83
C ASN A 565 15.98 10.97 -13.90
N LEU A 566 16.07 10.06 -14.86
CA LEU A 566 17.08 10.11 -15.91
C LEU A 566 16.87 11.33 -16.83
N ALA A 567 15.63 11.77 -17.04
CA ALA A 567 15.34 12.98 -17.81
C ALA A 567 15.86 14.24 -17.10
N LYS A 568 15.79 14.29 -15.77
CA LYS A 568 16.36 15.38 -14.97
C LYS A 568 17.89 15.42 -15.04
N CYS A 569 18.55 14.26 -15.10
CA CYS A 569 19.99 14.20 -15.32
C CYS A 569 20.38 14.83 -16.68
N LEU A 570 19.58 14.64 -17.74
CA LEU A 570 19.83 15.29 -19.02
C LEU A 570 19.58 16.81 -18.96
N GLU A 571 18.51 17.26 -18.27
CA GLU A 571 18.28 18.68 -18.01
C GLU A 571 19.51 19.33 -17.34
N TYR A 572 20.04 18.67 -16.30
CA TYR A 572 21.24 19.13 -15.60
C TYR A 572 22.48 19.11 -16.50
N ALA A 573 22.65 18.10 -17.34
CA ALA A 573 23.80 18.03 -18.25
C ALA A 573 23.82 19.21 -19.22
N LEU A 574 22.64 19.59 -19.72
CA LEU A 574 22.41 20.69 -20.65
C LEU A 574 22.27 22.06 -19.98
N ASN A 575 22.46 22.14 -18.66
CA ASN A 575 22.32 23.39 -17.90
C ASN A 575 23.33 23.52 -16.77
N ASP A 576 24.54 22.96 -16.94
CA ASP A 576 25.65 23.00 -15.97
C ASP A 576 25.26 22.59 -14.53
N GLY A 577 24.35 21.63 -14.38
CA GLY A 577 23.83 21.16 -13.09
C GLY A 577 22.81 22.09 -12.42
N VAL A 578 22.39 23.17 -13.09
CA VAL A 578 21.38 24.10 -12.60
C VAL A 578 19.99 23.61 -13.00
N CYS A 579 19.07 23.57 -12.03
CA CYS A 579 17.68 23.24 -12.28
C CYS A 579 16.97 24.36 -13.04
N MET A 580 16.46 24.08 -14.24
CA MET A 580 15.75 25.07 -15.06
C MET A 580 14.50 25.60 -14.35
N MET A 581 13.89 24.80 -13.48
CA MET A 581 12.67 25.17 -12.74
C MET A 581 12.92 26.04 -11.50
N THR A 582 14.10 25.93 -10.87
CA THR A 582 14.36 26.58 -9.57
C THR A 582 15.57 27.50 -9.56
N GLY A 583 16.40 27.47 -10.61
CA GLY A 583 17.67 28.20 -10.67
C GLY A 583 18.74 27.70 -9.71
N LYS A 584 18.50 26.62 -8.95
CA LYS A 584 19.44 26.08 -7.96
C LYS A 584 20.42 25.09 -8.59
N GLN A 585 21.68 25.16 -8.15
CA GLN A 585 22.72 24.18 -8.48
C GLN A 585 22.47 22.89 -7.69
N ASN A 586 21.82 21.92 -8.32
CA ASN A 586 21.48 20.64 -7.69
C ASN A 586 22.27 19.46 -8.29
N GLY A 587 22.68 19.56 -9.56
CA GLY A 587 23.53 18.60 -10.25
C GLY A 587 25.01 18.99 -10.24
N ALA A 588 25.85 18.11 -10.77
CA ALA A 588 27.27 18.38 -10.97
C ALA A 588 27.49 19.51 -11.99
N LYS A 589 28.58 20.25 -11.87
CA LYS A 589 28.99 21.20 -12.93
C LYS A 589 29.53 20.43 -14.13
N THR A 590 28.84 20.47 -15.25
CA THR A 590 29.18 19.80 -16.51
C THR A 590 29.83 20.73 -17.54
N GLY A 591 29.91 22.02 -17.26
CA GLY A 591 30.41 23.06 -18.16
C GLY A 591 29.28 23.74 -18.94
N ASP A 592 29.61 24.85 -19.59
CA ASP A 592 28.69 25.59 -20.45
C ASP A 592 28.39 24.77 -21.72
N PRO A 593 27.11 24.41 -22.00
CA PRO A 593 26.73 23.68 -23.20
C PRO A 593 27.18 24.34 -24.50
N ALA A 594 27.38 25.67 -24.53
CA ALA A 594 27.90 26.37 -25.71
C ALA A 594 29.32 25.92 -26.10
N THR A 595 30.05 25.27 -25.20
CA THR A 595 31.41 24.77 -25.44
C THR A 595 31.45 23.34 -25.98
N PHE A 596 30.34 22.60 -25.95
CA PHE A 596 30.28 21.22 -26.44
C PHE A 596 30.41 21.17 -27.96
N GLN A 597 31.41 20.44 -28.45
CA GLN A 597 31.76 20.37 -29.88
C GLN A 597 31.21 19.11 -30.56
N SER A 598 30.77 18.13 -29.77
CA SER A 598 30.33 16.82 -30.26
C SER A 598 29.16 16.24 -29.44
N PHE A 599 28.46 15.26 -30.01
CA PHE A 599 27.48 14.47 -29.28
C PHE A 599 28.10 13.74 -28.08
N ASP A 600 29.37 13.32 -28.20
CA ASP A 600 30.10 12.65 -27.12
C ASP A 600 30.34 13.56 -25.91
N ASP A 601 30.44 14.87 -26.10
CA ASP A 601 30.51 15.85 -25.01
C ASP A 601 29.18 15.88 -24.24
N VAL A 602 28.05 15.91 -24.95
CA VAL A 602 26.70 15.86 -24.35
C VAL A 602 26.50 14.55 -23.60
N TRP A 603 26.87 13.42 -24.23
CA TRP A 603 26.79 12.10 -23.62
C TRP A 603 27.67 12.01 -22.36
N SER A 604 28.88 12.55 -22.40
CA SER A 604 29.79 12.57 -21.24
C SER A 604 29.25 13.44 -20.11
N ALA A 605 28.66 14.59 -20.41
CA ALA A 605 27.97 15.44 -19.45
C ALA A 605 26.77 14.72 -18.82
N TYR A 606 25.97 14.00 -19.61
CA TYR A 606 24.84 13.20 -19.14
C TYR A 606 25.28 12.11 -18.16
N LYS A 607 26.27 11.30 -18.54
CA LYS A 607 26.81 10.25 -17.65
C LYS A 607 27.33 10.82 -16.34
N LYS A 608 27.99 11.99 -16.38
CA LYS A 608 28.46 12.68 -15.17
C LYS A 608 27.31 13.03 -14.22
N GLN A 609 26.14 13.41 -14.74
CA GLN A 609 24.97 13.72 -13.90
C GLN A 609 24.33 12.47 -13.30
N VAL A 610 24.18 11.39 -14.08
CA VAL A 610 23.66 10.10 -13.57
C VAL A 610 24.57 9.59 -12.45
N ASN A 611 25.88 9.58 -12.68
CA ASN A 611 26.87 9.13 -11.68
C ASN A 611 26.87 10.02 -10.43
N PHE A 612 26.71 11.34 -10.60
CA PHE A 612 26.64 12.28 -9.48
C PHE A 612 25.41 12.03 -8.60
N ASP A 613 24.24 11.81 -9.22
CA ASP A 613 23.00 11.53 -8.51
C ASP A 613 23.12 10.24 -7.67
N MET A 614 23.69 9.18 -8.23
CA MET A 614 23.91 7.91 -7.52
C MET A 614 24.83 8.10 -6.32
N ARG A 615 26.00 8.73 -6.54
CA ARG A 615 26.99 8.97 -5.47
C ARG A 615 26.46 9.83 -4.34
N ARG A 616 25.47 10.68 -4.61
CA ARG A 616 24.83 11.53 -3.60
C ARG A 616 23.84 10.74 -2.73
N HIS A 617 23.05 9.84 -3.31
CA HIS A 617 21.96 9.16 -2.61
C HIS A 617 22.36 7.84 -1.94
N ILE A 618 23.33 7.10 -2.50
CA ILE A 618 23.83 5.82 -1.95
C ILE A 618 24.21 5.91 -0.45
N PRO A 619 24.96 6.93 0.02
CA PRO A 619 25.27 7.05 1.45
C PRO A 619 24.05 7.28 2.35
N GLY A 620 22.99 7.90 1.83
CA GLY A 620 21.73 8.08 2.55
C GLY A 620 21.03 6.75 2.77
N MET A 621 20.93 5.93 1.72
CA MET A 621 20.38 4.57 1.81
C MET A 621 21.19 3.72 2.79
N HIS A 622 22.53 3.77 2.74
CA HIS A 622 23.36 3.01 3.68
C HIS A 622 23.07 3.35 5.14
N ARG A 623 22.90 4.64 5.46
CA ARG A 623 22.57 5.07 6.82
C ARG A 623 21.20 4.54 7.26
N ALA A 624 20.21 4.59 6.36
CA ALA A 624 18.87 4.08 6.66
C ALA A 624 18.87 2.56 6.87
N GLU A 625 19.62 1.79 6.07
CA GLU A 625 19.74 0.34 6.25
C GLU A 625 20.45 -0.01 7.58
N ILE A 626 21.51 0.73 7.94
CA ILE A 626 22.24 0.56 9.21
C ILE A 626 21.34 0.91 10.41
N GLU A 627 20.57 2.00 10.31
CA GLU A 627 19.65 2.42 11.37
C GLU A 627 18.55 1.38 11.61
N GLN A 628 17.98 0.82 10.53
CA GLN A 628 16.99 -0.25 10.63
C GLN A 628 17.56 -1.46 11.38
N ARG A 629 18.75 -1.93 10.97
CA ARG A 629 19.43 -3.06 11.62
C ARG A 629 19.57 -2.88 13.14
N GLU A 630 19.92 -1.67 13.57
CA GLU A 630 20.25 -1.38 14.97
C GLU A 630 19.01 -1.17 15.85
N ARG A 631 17.88 -0.81 15.25
CA ARG A 631 16.68 -0.38 16.00
C ARG A 631 15.44 -1.24 15.76
N PHE A 632 15.34 -1.85 14.58
CA PHE A 632 14.14 -2.54 14.10
C PHE A 632 14.50 -3.83 13.35
N PRO A 633 15.13 -4.82 14.03
CA PRO A 633 15.34 -6.14 13.45
C PRO A 633 14.01 -6.86 13.16
N MET A 634 13.98 -7.88 12.33
CA MET A 634 12.74 -8.55 11.91
C MET A 634 12.78 -10.05 12.24
N PRO A 635 12.51 -10.44 13.51
CA PRO A 635 12.59 -11.83 13.93
C PRO A 635 11.62 -12.79 13.23
N ILE A 636 10.40 -12.40 12.89
CA ILE A 636 9.45 -13.27 12.17
C ILE A 636 9.96 -13.51 10.74
N LEU A 637 10.28 -12.45 10.02
CA LEU A 637 10.83 -12.55 8.66
C LEU A 637 12.16 -13.32 8.64
N SER A 638 13.02 -13.13 9.63
CA SER A 638 14.28 -13.90 9.78
C SER A 638 14.03 -15.39 10.00
N ALA A 639 13.02 -15.77 10.80
CA ALA A 639 12.66 -17.17 11.00
C ALA A 639 12.24 -17.86 9.68
N LEU A 640 11.68 -17.08 8.75
CA LEU A 640 11.23 -17.51 7.43
C LEU A 640 12.26 -17.31 6.31
N THR A 641 13.47 -16.85 6.64
CA THR A 641 14.49 -16.52 5.64
C THR A 641 15.79 -17.27 5.90
N ASP A 642 16.15 -18.11 4.94
CA ASP A 642 17.43 -18.79 4.89
C ASP A 642 18.55 -17.77 4.55
N ASP A 643 19.69 -17.73 5.24
CA ASP A 643 20.20 -18.63 6.27
C ASP A 643 20.30 -17.92 7.63
N CYS A 644 19.27 -17.14 8.01
CA CYS A 644 19.35 -16.28 9.19
C CYS A 644 19.59 -17.09 10.48
N ILE A 645 18.92 -18.24 10.62
CA ILE A 645 19.05 -19.14 11.77
C ILE A 645 20.46 -19.73 11.84
N GLU A 646 20.95 -20.28 10.75
CA GLU A 646 22.26 -20.92 10.66
C GLU A 646 23.39 -19.91 10.93
N LYS A 647 23.24 -18.66 10.45
CA LYS A 647 24.23 -17.60 10.67
C LYS A 647 24.13 -16.97 12.06
N GLY A 648 22.97 -17.02 12.70
CA GLY A 648 22.68 -16.31 13.94
C GLY A 648 22.53 -14.80 13.75
N ILE A 649 22.07 -14.38 12.56
CA ILE A 649 22.08 -12.98 12.13
C ILE A 649 20.69 -12.63 11.59
N ASP A 650 20.12 -11.51 12.04
CA ASP A 650 18.85 -10.98 11.55
C ASP A 650 18.91 -10.60 10.07
N ILE A 651 17.79 -10.75 9.36
CA ILE A 651 17.68 -10.39 7.94
C ILE A 651 18.13 -8.95 7.66
N THR A 652 17.76 -8.00 8.53
CA THR A 652 18.14 -6.59 8.37
C THR A 652 19.64 -6.35 8.56
N ALA A 653 20.35 -7.28 9.20
CA ALA A 653 21.79 -7.28 9.40
C ALA A 653 22.55 -8.07 8.31
N GLY A 654 21.87 -8.64 7.32
CA GLY A 654 22.47 -9.44 6.25
C GLY A 654 22.40 -10.95 6.48
N GLY A 655 21.49 -11.43 7.34
CA GLY A 655 21.28 -12.85 7.61
C GLY A 655 20.84 -13.67 6.39
N ALA A 656 20.08 -13.06 5.47
CA ALA A 656 19.62 -13.73 4.26
C ALA A 656 20.79 -14.31 3.44
N ARG A 657 20.53 -15.42 2.75
CA ARG A 657 21.49 -16.08 1.84
C ARG A 657 21.94 -15.10 0.75
N TYR A 658 20.99 -14.35 0.20
CA TYR A 658 21.23 -13.29 -0.78
C TYR A 658 20.78 -11.94 -0.23
N ASN A 659 21.59 -10.92 -0.48
CA ASN A 659 21.26 -9.55 -0.13
C ASN A 659 21.48 -8.68 -1.36
N SER A 660 20.48 -7.85 -1.69
CA SER A 660 20.61 -6.83 -2.73
C SER A 660 19.91 -5.54 -2.32
N THR A 661 20.10 -4.49 -3.11
CA THR A 661 19.32 -3.26 -2.99
C THR A 661 18.91 -2.80 -4.40
N GLY A 662 17.61 -2.64 -4.64
CA GLY A 662 17.08 -2.22 -5.94
C GLY A 662 16.94 -0.70 -6.04
N VAL A 663 17.37 -0.12 -7.16
CA VAL A 663 17.19 1.31 -7.48
C VAL A 663 16.48 1.45 -8.83
N CYS A 664 15.44 2.28 -8.85
CA CYS A 664 14.55 2.46 -10.00
C CYS A 664 15.02 3.62 -10.89
N GLY A 665 15.27 3.35 -12.17
CA GLY A 665 15.48 4.38 -13.19
C GLY A 665 14.22 4.61 -14.01
N TYR A 666 13.90 5.87 -14.31
CA TYR A 666 12.75 6.24 -15.15
C TYR A 666 13.03 7.44 -16.05
N GLY A 667 12.21 7.63 -17.09
CA GLY A 667 12.36 8.70 -18.08
C GLY A 667 13.36 8.39 -19.20
N MET A 668 13.73 7.11 -19.38
CA MET A 668 14.68 6.68 -20.42
C MET A 668 14.20 6.96 -21.85
N ALA A 669 12.90 6.79 -22.14
CA ALA A 669 12.35 7.13 -23.45
C ALA A 669 12.51 8.63 -23.75
N ASN A 670 12.22 9.49 -22.78
CA ASN A 670 12.40 10.94 -22.90
C ASN A 670 13.86 11.34 -23.15
N VAL A 671 14.80 10.68 -22.46
CA VAL A 671 16.23 10.90 -22.66
C VAL A 671 16.65 10.45 -24.06
N GLY A 672 16.24 9.26 -24.49
CA GLY A 672 16.58 8.74 -25.82
C GLY A 672 16.07 9.61 -26.95
N ASP A 673 14.78 10.00 -26.91
CA ASP A 673 14.19 10.90 -27.89
C ASP A 673 14.87 12.29 -27.89
N SER A 674 15.21 12.82 -26.70
CA SER A 674 15.91 14.10 -26.56
C SER A 674 17.33 14.05 -27.14
N LEU A 675 18.06 12.97 -26.86
CA LEU A 675 19.41 12.75 -27.38
C LEU A 675 19.38 12.49 -28.89
N ALA A 676 18.35 11.82 -29.42
CA ALA A 676 18.16 11.66 -30.86
C ALA A 676 17.97 13.01 -31.56
N VAL A 677 17.19 13.93 -30.97
CA VAL A 677 17.02 15.29 -31.49
C VAL A 677 18.35 16.05 -31.52
N ILE A 678 19.09 16.01 -30.42
CA ILE A 678 20.40 16.68 -30.31
C ILE A 678 21.39 16.09 -31.31
N LYS A 679 21.50 14.76 -31.38
CA LYS A 679 22.42 14.07 -32.29
C LYS A 679 22.12 14.43 -33.74
N LYS A 680 20.86 14.30 -34.15
CA LYS A 680 20.43 14.50 -35.53
C LYS A 680 20.50 15.97 -35.95
N LEU A 681 19.78 16.85 -35.26
CA LEU A 681 19.58 18.23 -35.72
C LEU A 681 20.77 19.14 -35.43
N VAL A 682 21.51 18.89 -34.34
CA VAL A 682 22.64 19.74 -33.95
C VAL A 682 23.96 19.26 -34.58
N PHE A 683 24.29 17.97 -34.44
CA PHE A 683 25.62 17.48 -34.75
C PHE A 683 25.73 16.82 -36.14
N GLU A 684 24.71 16.08 -36.58
CA GLU A 684 24.71 15.41 -37.89
C GLU A 684 24.28 16.34 -39.03
N GLU A 685 23.07 16.90 -38.94
CA GLU A 685 22.48 17.76 -39.99
C GLU A 685 22.87 19.23 -39.84
N ARG A 686 23.24 19.66 -38.62
CA ARG A 686 23.59 21.04 -38.29
C ARG A 686 22.50 22.06 -38.69
N ALA A 687 21.25 21.65 -38.58
CA ALA A 687 20.07 22.47 -38.87
C ALA A 687 19.88 23.59 -37.82
N ILE A 688 20.29 23.32 -36.58
CA ILE A 688 20.26 24.24 -35.44
C ILE A 688 21.54 24.05 -34.60
N ASN A 689 21.82 24.96 -33.67
CA ASN A 689 22.93 24.80 -32.72
C ASN A 689 22.43 24.29 -31.35
N LEU A 690 23.32 23.80 -30.49
CA LEU A 690 22.94 23.25 -29.18
C LEU A 690 22.27 24.30 -28.28
N MET A 691 22.68 25.56 -28.37
CA MET A 691 22.06 26.64 -27.58
C MET A 691 20.64 26.96 -28.05
N ASP A 692 20.28 26.73 -29.30
CA ASP A 692 18.89 26.83 -29.75
C ASP A 692 18.01 25.82 -29.00
N VAL A 693 18.50 24.58 -28.81
CA VAL A 693 17.82 23.54 -28.03
C VAL A 693 17.70 23.95 -26.56
N VAL A 694 18.81 24.34 -25.93
CA VAL A 694 18.84 24.74 -24.51
C VAL A 694 17.94 25.95 -24.25
N ASN A 695 17.95 26.94 -25.13
CA ASN A 695 17.12 28.13 -24.98
C ASN A 695 15.63 27.81 -25.18
N ALA A 696 15.30 26.92 -26.13
CA ALA A 696 13.93 26.43 -26.29
C ALA A 696 13.42 25.69 -25.05
N MET A 697 14.26 24.84 -24.45
CA MET A 697 13.92 24.16 -23.20
C MET A 697 13.72 25.15 -22.03
N ARG A 698 14.62 26.13 -21.89
CA ARG A 698 14.52 27.16 -20.83
C ARG A 698 13.27 28.04 -20.98
N ALA A 699 12.85 28.30 -22.21
CA ALA A 699 11.65 29.07 -22.53
C ALA A 699 10.37 28.24 -22.48
N ASP A 700 10.43 26.93 -22.16
CA ASP A 700 9.29 26.01 -22.28
C ASP A 700 8.60 26.08 -23.66
N PHE A 701 9.41 26.31 -24.70
CA PHE A 701 8.99 26.55 -26.07
C PHE A 701 8.09 27.79 -26.29
N ASP A 702 8.00 28.70 -25.33
CA ASP A 702 7.26 29.96 -25.49
C ASP A 702 7.86 30.79 -26.63
N GLY A 703 7.01 31.20 -27.58
CA GLY A 703 7.42 31.84 -28.84
C GLY A 703 8.25 30.96 -29.79
N LEU A 704 8.48 29.68 -29.49
CA LEU A 704 9.38 28.77 -30.20
C LEU A 704 8.70 27.48 -30.67
N GLU A 705 7.38 27.54 -30.93
CA GLU A 705 6.59 26.37 -31.32
C GLU A 705 7.06 25.71 -32.61
N SER A 706 7.58 26.48 -33.58
CA SER A 706 8.13 25.91 -34.82
C SER A 706 9.33 25.00 -34.54
N LEU A 707 10.18 25.39 -33.59
CA LEU A 707 11.32 24.58 -33.16
C LEU A 707 10.86 23.34 -32.38
N ARG A 708 9.81 23.48 -31.55
CA ARG A 708 9.18 22.33 -30.90
C ARG A 708 8.64 21.33 -31.93
N LEU A 709 7.90 21.79 -32.93
CA LEU A 709 7.36 20.94 -34.00
C LEU A 709 8.46 20.23 -34.79
N MET A 710 9.58 20.90 -35.06
CA MET A 710 10.77 20.28 -35.65
C MET A 710 11.28 19.12 -34.76
N PHE A 711 11.40 19.33 -33.44
CA PHE A 711 11.83 18.27 -32.51
C PHE A 711 10.87 17.08 -32.50
N LEU A 712 9.56 17.35 -32.61
CA LEU A 712 8.52 16.33 -32.59
C LEU A 712 8.50 15.48 -33.86
N ASN A 713 8.64 16.11 -35.03
CA ASN A 713 8.26 15.52 -36.31
C ASN A 713 9.44 15.15 -37.22
N ASP A 714 10.58 15.84 -37.12
CA ASP A 714 11.69 15.67 -38.08
C ASP A 714 12.70 14.60 -37.64
N VAL A 715 12.53 14.07 -36.43
CA VAL A 715 13.40 13.07 -35.81
C VAL A 715 12.56 11.84 -35.41
N PRO A 716 12.99 10.61 -35.77
CA PRO A 716 12.29 9.39 -35.35
C PRO A 716 12.20 9.31 -33.82
N LYS A 717 11.16 8.62 -33.33
CA LYS A 717 10.87 8.47 -31.90
C LYS A 717 10.91 7.01 -31.49
N TYR A 718 11.38 6.77 -30.27
CA TYR A 718 11.44 5.45 -29.66
C TYR A 718 10.05 4.78 -29.64
N GLY A 719 10.00 3.47 -29.88
CA GLY A 719 8.74 2.71 -29.93
C GLY A 719 8.17 2.49 -31.33
N ASN A 720 8.93 2.75 -32.38
CA ASN A 720 8.49 2.64 -33.77
C ASN A 720 9.37 1.71 -34.63
N ASP A 721 10.13 0.82 -33.99
CA ASP A 721 11.13 -0.06 -34.61
C ASP A 721 12.16 0.73 -35.46
N GLU A 722 12.73 1.78 -34.86
CA GLU A 722 13.68 2.70 -35.51
C GLU A 722 15.04 2.62 -34.83
N ASP A 723 15.97 1.87 -35.43
CA ASP A 723 17.29 1.59 -34.84
C ASP A 723 18.07 2.85 -34.45
N TYR A 724 17.86 3.97 -35.14
CA TYR A 724 18.53 5.24 -34.85
C TYR A 724 18.31 5.71 -33.41
N VAL A 725 17.06 5.69 -32.95
CA VAL A 725 16.65 6.18 -31.62
C VAL A 725 16.58 5.04 -30.60
N ASP A 726 16.20 3.84 -31.03
CA ASP A 726 16.13 2.67 -30.16
C ASP A 726 17.52 2.35 -29.56
N ASN A 727 18.59 2.40 -30.36
CA ASN A 727 19.95 2.17 -29.86
C ASN A 727 20.42 3.24 -28.86
N ILE A 728 19.93 4.47 -28.96
CA ILE A 728 20.23 5.52 -27.96
C ILE A 728 19.56 5.20 -26.63
N VAL A 729 18.31 4.71 -26.65
CA VAL A 729 17.63 4.24 -25.43
C VAL A 729 18.34 3.03 -24.83
N VAL A 730 18.84 2.10 -25.67
CA VAL A 730 19.68 0.98 -25.21
C VAL A 730 20.90 1.48 -24.45
N ASP A 731 21.63 2.47 -24.98
CA ASP A 731 22.81 3.04 -24.33
C ASP A 731 22.47 3.75 -23.01
N VAL A 732 21.34 4.45 -22.94
CA VAL A 732 20.83 5.10 -21.72
C VAL A 732 20.54 4.06 -20.62
N CYS A 733 19.76 3.03 -20.95
CA CYS A 733 19.42 1.96 -20.01
C CYS A 733 20.67 1.20 -19.55
N LYS A 734 21.57 0.88 -20.49
CA LYS A 734 22.83 0.19 -20.20
C LYS A 734 23.69 1.00 -19.24
N HIS A 735 23.88 2.29 -19.50
CA HIS A 735 24.70 3.14 -18.64
C HIS A 735 24.18 3.19 -17.20
N PHE A 736 22.85 3.35 -17.02
CA PHE A 736 22.24 3.33 -15.70
C PHE A 736 22.49 2.00 -14.97
N CYS A 737 22.31 0.87 -15.67
CA CYS A 737 22.55 -0.46 -15.10
C CYS A 737 24.02 -0.65 -14.70
N ASP A 738 24.96 -0.32 -15.59
CA ASP A 738 26.40 -0.45 -15.37
C ASP A 738 26.90 0.43 -14.21
N GLU A 739 26.39 1.66 -14.07
CA GLU A 739 26.78 2.55 -12.98
C GLU A 739 26.39 1.96 -11.63
N LEU A 740 25.18 1.40 -11.55
CA LEU A 740 24.66 0.87 -10.29
C LEU A 740 25.40 -0.40 -9.83
N GLU A 741 25.92 -1.22 -10.75
CA GLU A 741 26.70 -2.42 -10.42
C GLU A 741 28.00 -2.14 -9.62
N GLN A 742 28.45 -0.89 -9.58
CA GLN A 742 29.67 -0.50 -8.86
C GLN A 742 29.46 -0.41 -7.34
N TYR A 743 28.22 -0.37 -6.87
CA TYR A 743 27.91 -0.14 -5.45
C TYR A 743 27.58 -1.43 -4.70
N ARG A 744 27.86 -1.42 -3.39
CA ARG A 744 27.54 -2.51 -2.43
C ARG A 744 26.77 -1.96 -1.26
N ASN A 745 25.86 -2.75 -0.70
CA ASN A 745 25.03 -2.34 0.44
C ASN A 745 25.67 -2.78 1.79
N PRO A 746 25.20 -2.24 2.92
CA PRO A 746 25.72 -2.58 4.26
C PRO A 746 25.50 -4.03 4.69
N ARG A 747 24.65 -4.79 4.00
CA ARG A 747 24.34 -6.20 4.26
C ARG A 747 25.25 -7.17 3.50
N GLY A 748 26.29 -6.67 2.83
CA GLY A 748 27.25 -7.47 2.06
C GLY A 748 26.81 -7.76 0.61
N GLY A 749 25.67 -7.22 0.18
CA GLY A 749 25.08 -7.37 -1.14
C GLY A 749 25.54 -6.37 -2.19
N LYS A 750 24.99 -6.49 -3.40
CA LYS A 750 25.17 -5.55 -4.52
C LYS A 750 23.89 -4.78 -4.81
N TYR A 751 24.03 -3.63 -5.48
CA TYR A 751 22.86 -2.95 -6.03
C TYR A 751 22.43 -3.55 -7.37
N HIS A 752 21.12 -3.53 -7.62
CA HIS A 752 20.50 -4.04 -8.85
C HIS A 752 19.60 -2.98 -9.46
N ALA A 753 19.69 -2.84 -10.78
CA ALA A 753 18.92 -1.85 -11.52
C ALA A 753 17.50 -2.36 -11.75
N HIS A 754 16.55 -1.45 -11.60
CA HIS A 754 15.15 -1.65 -11.87
C HIS A 754 14.72 -0.60 -12.90
N LEU A 755 14.23 -1.01 -14.08
CA LEU A 755 13.75 -0.07 -15.11
C LEU A 755 12.24 0.11 -14.95
N PHE A 756 11.87 0.98 -14.02
CA PHE A 756 10.50 1.11 -13.51
C PHE A 756 10.23 2.52 -12.98
N SER A 757 9.06 3.06 -13.32
CA SER A 757 8.69 4.42 -12.93
C SER A 757 7.67 4.51 -11.79
N PHE A 758 6.91 3.45 -11.52
CA PHE A 758 5.71 3.50 -10.68
C PHE A 758 4.80 4.72 -11.02
N VAL A 759 4.11 5.28 -10.01
CA VAL A 759 3.39 6.57 -10.10
C VAL A 759 4.31 7.79 -10.15
N ILE A 760 5.62 7.60 -9.99
CA ILE A 760 6.62 8.67 -9.95
C ILE A 760 6.86 9.28 -11.34
N ALA A 761 6.47 8.63 -12.44
CA ALA A 761 6.52 9.24 -13.77
C ALA A 761 5.76 10.59 -13.85
N VAL A 762 4.62 10.69 -13.18
CA VAL A 762 3.80 11.92 -13.12
C VAL A 762 4.46 12.96 -12.20
N HIS A 763 4.79 12.57 -10.97
CA HIS A 763 5.36 13.46 -9.96
C HIS A 763 6.78 13.95 -10.32
N GLY A 764 7.62 13.06 -10.84
CA GLY A 764 8.94 13.38 -11.36
C GLY A 764 8.87 14.29 -12.58
N GLY A 765 7.88 14.08 -13.46
CA GLY A 765 7.56 15.00 -14.57
C GLY A 765 7.27 16.41 -14.08
N ALA A 766 6.45 16.56 -13.03
CA ALA A 766 6.10 17.86 -12.42
C ALA A 766 7.32 18.66 -11.90
N GLY A 767 8.42 17.98 -11.55
CA GLY A 767 9.70 18.58 -11.14
C GLY A 767 10.73 18.77 -12.26
N THR A 768 10.39 18.42 -13.49
CA THR A 768 11.30 18.43 -14.65
C THR A 768 10.93 19.56 -15.63
N GLY A 769 11.93 20.32 -16.09
CA GLY A 769 11.77 21.37 -17.10
C GLY A 769 11.39 20.79 -18.47
N ALA A 770 11.25 21.61 -19.49
CA ALA A 770 10.99 21.11 -20.85
C ALA A 770 12.19 20.30 -21.38
N SER A 771 11.94 19.33 -22.25
CA SER A 771 12.97 18.43 -22.79
C SER A 771 13.04 18.47 -24.33
N ALA A 772 14.21 18.11 -24.87
CA ALA A 772 14.48 18.20 -26.32
C ALA A 772 13.64 17.22 -27.16
N ASP A 773 12.98 16.23 -26.53
CA ASP A 773 11.92 15.41 -27.14
C ASP A 773 10.62 16.19 -27.48
N GLY A 774 10.58 17.50 -27.17
CA GLY A 774 9.45 18.40 -27.42
C GLY A 774 8.36 18.34 -26.34
N ARG A 775 8.62 17.64 -25.22
CA ARG A 775 7.77 17.62 -24.03
C ARG A 775 7.91 18.94 -23.26
N LYS A 776 6.78 19.54 -22.89
CA LYS A 776 6.75 20.79 -22.11
C LYS A 776 7.09 20.54 -20.64
N ALA A 777 7.54 21.57 -19.95
CA ALA A 777 7.84 21.54 -18.53
C ALA A 777 6.64 21.01 -17.73
N ARG A 778 6.94 20.27 -16.65
CA ARG A 778 5.96 19.70 -15.71
C ARG A 778 5.03 18.61 -16.27
N GLN A 779 5.05 18.32 -17.57
CA GLN A 779 4.28 17.19 -18.12
C GLN A 779 4.82 15.84 -17.61
N PRO A 780 3.97 14.81 -17.46
CA PRO A 780 4.43 13.47 -17.09
C PRO A 780 5.53 12.93 -18.01
N LEU A 781 6.43 12.14 -17.43
CA LEU A 781 7.43 11.36 -18.18
C LEU A 781 6.83 10.04 -18.66
N ALA A 782 7.56 9.35 -19.54
CA ALA A 782 7.16 8.05 -20.05
C ALA A 782 7.03 7.01 -18.92
N ASN A 783 6.12 6.06 -19.09
CA ASN A 783 5.85 5.02 -18.11
C ASN A 783 6.81 3.84 -18.29
N SER A 784 7.73 3.66 -17.34
CA SER A 784 8.73 2.59 -17.36
C SER A 784 9.42 2.46 -18.74
N LEU A 785 9.42 1.28 -19.36
CA LEU A 785 10.02 1.05 -20.68
C LEU A 785 9.14 1.48 -21.86
N ALA A 786 7.89 1.86 -21.62
CA ALA A 786 6.99 2.29 -22.68
C ALA A 786 7.48 3.60 -23.33
N PRO A 787 7.18 3.83 -24.62
CA PRO A 787 7.40 5.12 -25.25
C PRO A 787 6.66 6.26 -24.53
N GLN A 788 7.13 7.49 -24.73
CA GLN A 788 6.35 8.66 -24.32
C GLN A 788 4.97 8.60 -24.99
N GLN A 789 3.93 9.01 -24.26
CA GLN A 789 2.54 8.90 -24.72
C GLN A 789 2.35 9.55 -26.09
N GLY A 790 1.75 8.79 -27.03
CA GLY A 790 1.47 9.23 -28.39
C GLY A 790 2.67 9.25 -29.34
N ARG A 791 3.82 8.69 -28.95
CA ARG A 791 5.00 8.58 -29.83
C ARG A 791 5.08 7.29 -30.63
N ASP A 792 4.44 6.23 -30.14
CA ASP A 792 4.32 4.92 -30.76
C ASP A 792 3.22 4.90 -31.83
N ILE A 793 3.54 5.37 -33.04
CA ILE A 793 2.57 5.55 -34.13
C ILE A 793 2.54 4.39 -35.14
N LYS A 794 3.49 3.43 -35.05
CA LYS A 794 3.54 2.25 -35.93
C LYS A 794 2.90 0.98 -35.33
N GLY A 795 2.14 1.14 -34.24
CA GLY A 795 1.37 0.08 -33.60
C GLY A 795 2.17 -0.80 -32.63
N VAL A 796 1.44 -1.57 -31.82
CA VAL A 796 1.97 -2.35 -30.70
C VAL A 796 3.13 -3.29 -31.08
N THR A 797 3.11 -3.92 -32.26
CA THR A 797 4.21 -4.81 -32.68
C THR A 797 5.53 -4.05 -32.85
N ALA A 798 5.51 -2.85 -33.45
CA ALA A 798 6.71 -2.04 -33.63
C ALA A 798 7.23 -1.53 -32.28
N MET A 799 6.33 -1.15 -31.37
CA MET A 799 6.67 -0.75 -30.01
C MET A 799 7.35 -1.89 -29.24
N LEU A 800 6.78 -3.10 -29.26
CA LEU A 800 7.34 -4.26 -28.57
C LEU A 800 8.72 -4.63 -29.13
N LYS A 801 8.93 -4.49 -30.45
CA LYS A 801 10.26 -4.67 -31.07
C LYS A 801 11.28 -3.64 -30.58
N SER A 802 10.94 -2.35 -30.55
CA SER A 802 11.82 -1.31 -29.99
C SER A 802 12.23 -1.62 -28.56
N ILE A 803 11.27 -2.01 -27.71
CA ILE A 803 11.53 -2.36 -26.30
C ILE A 803 12.41 -3.61 -26.19
N SER A 804 12.21 -4.61 -27.05
CA SER A 804 13.01 -5.85 -27.05
C SER A 804 14.49 -5.66 -27.42
N LYS A 805 14.86 -4.52 -28.01
CA LYS A 805 16.27 -4.18 -28.29
C LYS A 805 17.06 -3.86 -27.02
N ILE A 806 16.39 -3.51 -25.92
CA ILE A 806 17.01 -3.29 -24.62
C ILE A 806 17.41 -4.66 -24.05
N ASP A 807 18.68 -4.83 -23.66
CA ASP A 807 19.10 -6.01 -22.91
C ASP A 807 18.55 -5.94 -21.48
N GLN A 808 17.35 -6.50 -21.31
CA GLN A 808 16.63 -6.49 -20.02
C GLN A 808 17.31 -7.39 -18.97
N THR A 809 18.27 -8.24 -19.35
CA THR A 809 19.04 -9.06 -18.40
C THR A 809 19.97 -8.23 -17.51
N LEU A 810 20.23 -6.97 -17.88
CA LEU A 810 21.02 -6.04 -17.07
C LEU A 810 20.25 -5.55 -15.83
N ALA A 811 18.92 -5.50 -15.90
CA ALA A 811 18.03 -4.98 -14.87
C ALA A 811 17.45 -6.12 -14.02
N ALA A 812 18.33 -6.84 -13.30
CA ALA A 812 17.95 -8.03 -12.53
C ALA A 812 16.94 -7.80 -11.39
N ALA A 813 16.68 -6.54 -10.99
CA ALA A 813 15.62 -6.24 -10.02
C ALA A 813 14.22 -6.14 -10.65
N GLY A 814 14.13 -6.04 -11.98
CA GLY A 814 12.87 -5.98 -12.71
C GLY A 814 12.88 -4.97 -13.86
N THR A 815 11.92 -5.13 -14.76
CA THR A 815 11.63 -4.21 -15.88
C THR A 815 10.12 -4.11 -16.06
N SER A 816 9.58 -2.92 -16.30
CA SER A 816 8.13 -2.74 -16.45
C SER A 816 7.75 -2.30 -17.86
N LEU A 817 6.74 -2.97 -18.42
CA LEU A 817 6.04 -2.56 -19.62
C LEU A 817 4.54 -2.69 -19.40
N ILE A 818 3.82 -1.59 -19.61
CA ILE A 818 2.36 -1.59 -19.75
C ILE A 818 2.04 -1.10 -21.15
N PHE A 819 1.27 -1.90 -21.90
CA PHE A 819 0.70 -1.46 -23.17
C PHE A 819 -0.83 -1.48 -23.11
N ASP A 820 -1.45 -0.52 -23.77
CA ASP A 820 -2.90 -0.35 -23.74
C ASP A 820 -3.53 -0.92 -25.02
N LEU A 821 -4.58 -1.72 -24.86
CA LEU A 821 -5.44 -2.23 -25.93
C LEU A 821 -6.84 -1.64 -25.82
N HIS A 822 -7.45 -1.35 -26.97
CA HIS A 822 -8.87 -1.04 -27.02
C HIS A 822 -9.71 -2.33 -26.79
N PRO A 823 -10.85 -2.30 -26.07
CA PRO A 823 -11.65 -3.51 -25.79
C PRO A 823 -12.08 -4.29 -27.04
N SER A 824 -12.25 -3.62 -28.19
CA SER A 824 -12.57 -4.30 -29.46
C SER A 824 -11.43 -5.19 -29.98
N ALA A 825 -10.19 -5.02 -29.51
CA ALA A 825 -9.05 -5.81 -29.92
C ALA A 825 -9.10 -7.24 -29.34
N ILE A 826 -9.84 -7.44 -28.24
CA ILE A 826 -9.90 -8.70 -27.48
C ILE A 826 -11.33 -9.25 -27.34
N SER A 827 -12.31 -8.67 -28.05
CA SER A 827 -13.73 -9.06 -27.95
C SER A 827 -14.10 -10.34 -28.70
N SER A 828 -13.16 -10.94 -29.44
CA SER A 828 -13.37 -12.16 -30.21
C SER A 828 -12.30 -13.20 -29.88
N GLU A 829 -12.59 -14.47 -30.12
CA GLU A 829 -11.64 -15.58 -29.94
C GLU A 829 -10.33 -15.35 -30.70
N HIS A 830 -10.43 -14.80 -31.92
CA HIS A 830 -9.28 -14.43 -32.74
C HIS A 830 -8.48 -13.25 -32.15
N GLY A 831 -9.14 -12.29 -31.50
CA GLY A 831 -8.47 -11.21 -30.77
C GLY A 831 -7.66 -11.74 -29.58
N ILE A 832 -8.22 -12.68 -28.83
CA ILE A 832 -7.51 -13.37 -27.73
C ILE A 832 -6.34 -14.20 -28.29
N GLU A 833 -6.50 -14.86 -29.45
CA GLU A 833 -5.42 -15.58 -30.16
C GLU A 833 -4.26 -14.65 -30.53
N LYS A 834 -4.56 -13.46 -31.04
CA LYS A 834 -3.54 -12.44 -31.31
C LYS A 834 -2.83 -11.98 -30.05
N LEU A 835 -3.54 -11.84 -28.92
CA LEU A 835 -2.91 -11.47 -27.65
C LEU A 835 -1.90 -12.53 -27.18
N ASP A 836 -2.25 -13.83 -27.25
CA ASP A 836 -1.32 -14.94 -27.00
C ASP A 836 -0.09 -14.83 -27.90
N HIS A 837 -0.28 -14.72 -29.22
CA HIS A 837 0.83 -14.62 -30.16
C HIS A 837 1.72 -13.39 -29.91
N LEU A 838 1.12 -12.25 -29.61
CA LEU A 838 1.84 -11.00 -29.35
C LEU A 838 2.72 -11.10 -28.10
N THR A 839 2.18 -11.62 -27.00
CA THR A 839 2.92 -11.72 -25.73
C THR A 839 4.05 -12.74 -25.81
N ARG A 840 3.80 -13.93 -26.40
CA ARG A 840 4.88 -14.90 -26.63
C ARG A 840 5.97 -14.34 -27.53
N THR A 841 5.61 -13.69 -28.64
CA THR A 841 6.61 -13.10 -29.55
C THR A 841 7.46 -12.05 -28.83
N TYR A 842 6.86 -11.20 -28.01
CA TYR A 842 7.61 -10.22 -27.21
C TYR A 842 8.59 -10.89 -26.24
N PHE A 843 8.17 -11.96 -25.56
CA PHE A 843 9.04 -12.69 -24.64
C PHE A 843 10.14 -13.47 -25.37
N ASP A 844 9.83 -14.09 -26.51
CA ASP A 844 10.83 -14.77 -27.35
C ASP A 844 11.88 -13.80 -27.91
N LEU A 845 11.53 -12.51 -28.08
CA LEU A 845 12.44 -11.43 -28.46
C LEU A 845 13.27 -10.86 -27.30
N GLY A 846 13.09 -11.34 -26.06
CA GLY A 846 13.85 -10.89 -24.89
C GLY A 846 13.15 -9.86 -24.02
N GLY A 847 11.84 -9.68 -24.15
CA GLY A 847 11.04 -8.94 -23.17
C GLY A 847 11.02 -9.64 -21.80
N GLY A 848 11.21 -8.90 -20.71
CA GLY A 848 11.27 -9.46 -19.35
C GLY A 848 9.92 -9.54 -18.65
N HIS A 849 9.02 -8.59 -18.92
CA HIS A 849 7.71 -8.51 -18.29
C HIS A 849 6.74 -7.67 -19.13
N ALA A 850 5.44 -7.99 -19.08
CA ALA A 850 4.39 -7.22 -19.73
C ALA A 850 3.06 -7.26 -18.98
N GLU A 851 2.36 -6.12 -19.00
CA GLU A 851 0.96 -5.98 -18.62
C GLU A 851 0.16 -5.38 -19.76
N CYS A 852 -1.09 -5.82 -19.90
CA CYS A 852 -2.02 -5.32 -20.88
C CYS A 852 -3.14 -4.54 -20.19
N ASN A 853 -3.27 -3.24 -20.46
CA ASN A 853 -4.38 -2.45 -19.96
C ASN A 853 -5.50 -2.42 -21.01
N ILE A 854 -6.70 -2.92 -20.68
CA ILE A 854 -7.80 -3.03 -21.66
C ILE A 854 -8.85 -1.94 -21.36
N VAL A 855 -8.76 -0.82 -22.07
CA VAL A 855 -9.50 0.40 -21.75
C VAL A 855 -9.94 1.18 -22.98
N ASP A 856 -11.11 1.83 -22.90
CA ASP A 856 -11.59 2.79 -23.90
C ASP A 856 -11.47 4.21 -23.34
N GLU A 857 -10.77 5.08 -24.05
CA GLU A 857 -10.63 6.50 -23.70
C GLU A 857 -11.99 7.18 -23.48
N LYS A 858 -13.00 6.89 -24.30
CA LYS A 858 -14.33 7.50 -24.17
C LYS A 858 -14.95 7.17 -22.83
N ILE A 859 -14.81 5.91 -22.40
CA ILE A 859 -15.33 5.44 -21.12
C ILE A 859 -14.55 6.06 -19.96
N LEU A 860 -13.23 6.16 -20.04
CA LEU A 860 -12.43 6.83 -19.00
C LEU A 860 -12.78 8.32 -18.88
N ARG A 861 -12.99 9.01 -20.00
CA ARG A 861 -13.44 10.42 -20.02
C ARG A 861 -14.85 10.59 -19.43
N LEU A 862 -15.73 9.60 -19.58
CA LEU A 862 -17.03 9.60 -18.91
C LEU A 862 -16.88 9.33 -17.41
N ALA A 863 -15.98 8.43 -17.02
CA ALA A 863 -15.68 8.16 -15.61
C ALA A 863 -15.11 9.38 -14.87
N GLN A 864 -14.39 10.28 -15.55
CA GLN A 864 -13.99 11.57 -14.96
C GLN A 864 -15.17 12.52 -14.72
N LYS A 865 -16.23 12.43 -15.53
CA LYS A 865 -17.40 13.33 -15.46
C LYS A 865 -18.48 12.83 -14.52
N GLU A 866 -18.69 11.52 -14.47
CA GLU A 866 -19.75 10.84 -13.72
C GLU A 866 -19.17 9.69 -12.86
N PRO A 867 -18.22 9.98 -11.94
CA PRO A 867 -17.46 8.97 -11.22
C PRO A 867 -18.33 7.95 -10.46
N GLU A 868 -19.49 8.36 -9.99
CA GLU A 868 -20.46 7.50 -9.29
C GLU A 868 -21.00 6.35 -10.17
N LYS A 869 -21.11 6.55 -11.50
CA LYS A 869 -21.58 5.51 -12.43
C LYS A 869 -20.49 4.54 -12.85
N TYR A 870 -19.23 4.92 -12.66
CA TYR A 870 -18.05 4.22 -13.18
C TYR A 870 -17.08 3.81 -12.06
N SER A 871 -17.54 3.75 -10.81
CA SER A 871 -16.74 3.37 -9.63
C SER A 871 -16.12 1.99 -9.70
N HIS A 872 -16.69 1.10 -10.52
CA HIS A 872 -16.21 -0.26 -10.78
C HIS A 872 -15.12 -0.35 -11.86
N ILE A 873 -14.80 0.74 -12.56
CA ILE A 873 -13.77 0.71 -13.60
C ILE A 873 -12.40 0.65 -12.97
N SER A 874 -11.65 -0.39 -13.33
CA SER A 874 -10.26 -0.55 -12.95
C SER A 874 -9.33 -0.50 -14.15
N VAL A 875 -8.12 -0.03 -13.87
CA VAL A 875 -7.06 0.24 -14.83
C VAL A 875 -5.73 -0.24 -14.28
N ARG A 876 -4.81 -0.63 -15.17
CA ARG A 876 -3.40 -0.86 -14.81
C ARG A 876 -2.67 0.48 -14.72
N VAL A 877 -1.99 0.71 -13.59
CA VAL A 877 -1.30 1.98 -13.30
C VAL A 877 0.19 1.87 -13.58
N ALA A 878 0.89 1.04 -12.79
CA ALA A 878 2.33 0.78 -12.91
C ALA A 878 2.71 -0.47 -12.07
N GLY A 879 2.37 -1.67 -12.54
CA GLY A 879 2.59 -2.91 -11.78
C GLY A 879 1.42 -3.35 -10.90
N TYR A 880 0.41 -2.52 -10.72
CA TYR A 880 -0.79 -2.83 -9.93
C TYR A 880 -2.06 -2.28 -10.60
N SER A 881 -3.21 -2.78 -10.15
CA SER A 881 -4.53 -2.33 -10.58
C SER A 881 -5.13 -1.35 -9.57
N ALA A 882 -5.86 -0.34 -10.05
CA ALA A 882 -6.63 0.57 -9.20
C ALA A 882 -7.96 0.95 -9.83
N TYR A 883 -8.96 1.24 -9.00
CA TYR A 883 -10.18 1.88 -9.47
C TYR A 883 -9.85 3.27 -10.02
N PHE A 884 -10.23 3.53 -11.26
CA PHE A 884 -9.88 4.74 -11.99
C PHE A 884 -10.35 6.01 -11.28
N VAL A 885 -11.54 5.97 -10.66
CA VAL A 885 -12.13 7.09 -9.93
C VAL A 885 -11.40 7.41 -8.62
N ASN A 886 -10.59 6.48 -8.10
CA ASN A 886 -9.78 6.69 -6.89
C ASN A 886 -8.41 7.30 -7.21
N LEU A 887 -8.05 7.45 -8.49
CA LEU A 887 -6.80 8.06 -8.92
C LEU A 887 -6.93 9.59 -8.98
N ASP A 888 -5.84 10.30 -8.68
CA ASP A 888 -5.80 11.73 -8.92
C ASP A 888 -5.92 12.06 -10.42
N THR A 889 -6.37 13.29 -10.73
CA THR A 889 -6.61 13.71 -12.11
C THR A 889 -5.36 13.63 -12.99
N ALA A 890 -4.17 13.90 -12.44
CA ALA A 890 -2.93 13.86 -13.23
C ALA A 890 -2.59 12.43 -13.67
N MET A 891 -2.81 11.44 -12.78
CA MET A 891 -2.67 10.02 -13.10
C MET A 891 -3.75 9.54 -14.06
N GLN A 892 -5.00 9.98 -13.89
CA GLN A 892 -6.08 9.69 -14.84
C GLN A 892 -5.73 10.17 -16.24
N GLU A 893 -5.26 11.41 -16.39
CA GLU A 893 -4.82 11.95 -17.68
C GLU A 893 -3.64 11.16 -18.27
N HIS A 894 -2.68 10.79 -17.43
CA HIS A 894 -1.52 10.01 -17.85
C HIS A 894 -1.91 8.66 -18.46
N ILE A 895 -2.93 7.99 -17.91
CA ILE A 895 -3.48 6.75 -18.47
C ILE A 895 -4.28 7.04 -19.74
N ILE A 896 -5.12 8.09 -19.76
CA ILE A 896 -5.93 8.42 -20.94
C ILE A 896 -5.06 8.81 -22.14
N GLN A 897 -3.90 9.43 -21.93
CA GLN A 897 -3.02 9.86 -23.03
C GLN A 897 -2.22 8.71 -23.69
N LYS A 898 -2.10 7.54 -23.04
CA LYS A 898 -1.43 6.37 -23.64
C LYS A 898 -2.10 5.95 -24.96
N THR A 899 -1.34 5.38 -25.88
CA THR A 899 -1.87 4.88 -27.15
C THR A 899 -2.72 3.61 -26.93
N LYS A 900 -3.99 3.62 -27.35
CA LYS A 900 -4.88 2.45 -27.29
C LYS A 900 -4.76 1.67 -28.59
N ASN A 901 -4.05 0.55 -28.56
CA ASN A 901 -3.75 -0.23 -29.76
C ASN A 901 -4.93 -1.13 -30.18
N ALA A 902 -5.07 -1.35 -31.49
CA ALA A 902 -5.89 -2.42 -32.06
C ALA A 902 -4.99 -3.63 -32.42
N LEU A 903 -5.58 -4.83 -32.51
CA LEU A 903 -4.89 -6.08 -32.83
C LEU A 903 -5.27 -6.68 -34.19
#